data_AF-A0A559LZN5-F1
#
_entry.id   AF-A0A559LZN5-F1
#
_cell.length_a   1.000
_cell.length_b   1.000
_cell.length_c   1.000
_cell.angle_alpha   90.00
_cell.angle_beta   90.00
_cell.angle_gamma   90.00
#
_symmetry.space_group_name_H-M   'P 1'
#
loop_
_entity.id
_entity.type
_entity.pdbx_description
1 polymer ?
#
loop_
_entity_poly.entity_id
_entity_poly.type
_entity_poly.pdbx_seq_one_letter_code
_entity_poly.pdbx_strand_id
1 'polypeptide(L)'
;PPQVGPHYANFQSSSFAFTPHQSLPPQPPPPPPIKYPIEDLQVAPRHDGPKRPTLKFFSEDTPMGTGKSSGNGILMKSVGPLLESWDTLNVYCEIFKLDSFTFDDFVEALQFSSEDVECELFVEVHCAVLKLLVSAEADGGKVNVQLPDMGEEDDEDESGAEGSPKNSPTPEPEPAPKGRATRSSLAKAEAEAAKAEQENTKEDSEEPKDNHRAAEMQDEAGWIDRLRRRDFKNGGWQFIMIGLLYQLSKGPRYAGSLEDLLTELAPLNMPPTQDTARQQYNKLEVNLRIKALQIICMLTAETKAVRGYMEECSEQMTTFRKEKIQYQREKKQLIADLTTLNEERKILLPANMPPSPVLDIKSLHGNGDIKMPDVEEEGPDSTLDDEIMDTDEDPHQGRSLRRGLDRAAERKRKREVEQEKKEKAEAEAKLPKQSKQFTKLMKEIQKKQDAIKDCEEEIAVLDNDLREADCPRTRVLGKDRFWNRYYWFERNGMPYGGLPNSSTAAAGYANGCIWVQGPDDLEREGYIELKPDWESEYKAQFNMTVPERKMLEEGSTNVFTARQWGYFEDPEQVDALISWLDIRGINEIKLSKELKNYRDKIVACMQKRHQYLNPPEEEKEKEEGKRISTRKKEEKREGGNSKRCLSWRNYMALEDLGFLHSDPPRPRKISKKAKEREMEKEKTVVVEERTRGGAGKKEKEKEGKGMGRQGSRYNF
;
A
#
# COMPACT_ATOMS: atom_id res chain seq x y z
N PRO A 1 -84.63 60.24 38.76
CA PRO A 1 -84.14 61.56 38.28
C PRO A 1 -82.82 61.97 38.97
N PRO A 2 -81.85 62.60 38.27
CA PRO A 2 -81.33 62.30 36.92
C PRO A 2 -79.76 62.37 36.87
N GLN A 3 -79.10 61.61 35.97
CA GLN A 3 -78.41 62.00 34.71
C GLN A 3 -76.87 62.23 34.77
N VAL A 4 -76.17 61.48 33.90
CA VAL A 4 -75.19 61.91 32.86
C VAL A 4 -74.09 62.91 33.29
N GLY A 5 -72.82 62.55 33.16
CA GLY A 5 -72.07 62.96 31.97
C GLY A 5 -70.53 63.00 32.12
N PRO A 6 -69.80 63.26 31.03
CA PRO A 6 -68.53 62.58 30.72
C PRO A 6 -67.31 63.51 30.51
N HIS A 7 -66.15 62.88 30.29
CA HIS A 7 -65.06 63.31 29.40
C HIS A 7 -64.08 64.46 29.77
N TYR A 8 -62.82 64.21 29.35
CA TYR A 8 -61.75 65.11 28.88
C TYR A 8 -60.88 65.93 29.86
N ALA A 9 -59.66 65.40 30.06
CA ALA A 9 -58.34 65.95 29.70
C ALA A 9 -57.79 67.30 30.26
N ASN A 10 -56.48 67.19 30.59
CA ASN A 10 -55.38 68.17 30.58
C ASN A 10 -55.23 69.14 31.75
N PHE A 11 -54.02 69.14 32.37
CA PHE A 11 -53.11 70.28 32.59
C PHE A 11 -51.83 69.69 33.24
N GLN A 12 -50.75 69.53 32.46
CA GLN A 12 -49.57 70.41 32.44
C GLN A 12 -48.61 70.29 33.65
N SER A 13 -47.43 69.75 33.34
CA SER A 13 -46.09 70.23 33.70
C SER A 13 -45.78 70.61 35.15
N SER A 14 -44.90 69.85 35.79
CA SER A 14 -43.79 70.40 36.57
C SER A 14 -42.62 69.40 36.56
N SER A 15 -41.58 69.80 35.83
CA SER A 15 -40.36 69.07 35.56
C SER A 15 -39.55 68.76 36.83
N PHE A 16 -39.24 67.48 37.05
CA PHE A 16 -38.04 67.10 37.78
C PHE A 16 -36.94 66.81 36.75
N ALA A 17 -35.86 67.60 36.80
CA ALA A 17 -34.68 67.39 35.99
C ALA A 17 -33.98 66.10 36.42
N PHE A 18 -34.02 65.07 35.57
CA PHE A 18 -33.04 63.99 35.59
C PHE A 18 -31.88 64.36 34.67
N THR A 19 -30.66 64.24 35.21
CA THR A 19 -29.40 64.26 34.49
C THR A 19 -29.48 63.34 33.25
N PRO A 20 -28.96 63.76 32.08
CA PRO A 20 -29.02 62.91 30.90
C PRO A 20 -28.14 61.68 31.15
N HIS A 21 -28.76 60.50 31.10
CA HIS A 21 -28.04 59.24 30.92
C HIS A 21 -27.14 59.43 29.70
N GLN A 22 -25.82 59.34 29.90
CA GLN A 22 -24.89 59.13 28.80
C GLN A 22 -25.39 57.90 28.04
N SER A 23 -25.78 58.10 26.79
CA SER A 23 -26.07 57.03 25.85
C SER A 23 -24.86 56.10 25.83
N LEU A 24 -25.04 54.86 26.27
CA LEU A 24 -24.06 53.79 26.04
C LEU A 24 -23.68 53.84 24.55
N PRO A 25 -22.38 53.78 24.21
CA PRO A 25 -21.96 53.78 22.82
C PRO A 25 -22.70 52.65 22.07
N PRO A 26 -23.09 52.87 20.80
CA PRO A 26 -23.78 51.84 20.02
C PRO A 26 -22.92 50.58 20.04
N GLN A 27 -23.54 49.43 20.39
CA GLN A 27 -22.82 48.17 20.38
C GLN A 27 -22.21 47.97 18.99
N PRO A 28 -20.92 47.58 18.92
CA PRO A 28 -20.29 47.33 17.64
C PRO A 28 -21.11 46.29 16.86
N PRO A 29 -21.23 46.44 15.53
CA PRO A 29 -21.97 45.49 14.72
C PRO A 29 -21.42 44.07 14.96
N PRO A 30 -22.29 43.04 14.99
CA PRO A 30 -21.84 41.68 15.20
C PRO A 30 -20.79 41.33 14.15
N PRO A 31 -19.72 40.61 14.53
CA PRO A 31 -18.66 40.24 13.60
C PRO A 31 -19.26 39.50 12.39
N PRO A 32 -18.72 39.69 11.18
CA PRO A 32 -19.23 39.05 9.99
C PRO A 32 -19.25 37.52 10.15
N PRO A 33 -20.26 36.82 9.61
CA PRO A 33 -20.34 35.37 9.71
C PRO A 33 -19.12 34.74 9.05
N ILE A 34 -18.43 33.86 9.79
CA ILE A 34 -17.24 33.15 9.32
C ILE A 34 -17.65 32.21 8.18
N LYS A 35 -16.95 32.29 7.05
CA LYS A 35 -17.13 31.39 5.91
C LYS A 35 -16.20 30.18 6.06
N TYR A 36 -16.78 29.00 6.21
CA TYR A 36 -16.05 27.74 6.29
C TYR A 36 -15.73 27.15 4.90
N PRO A 37 -14.71 26.28 4.76
CA PRO A 37 -13.78 25.85 5.81
C PRO A 37 -12.69 26.89 6.13
N ILE A 38 -12.18 26.89 7.36
CA ILE A 38 -11.06 27.72 7.84
C ILE A 38 -9.94 26.83 8.40
N GLU A 39 -8.81 27.42 8.80
CA GLU A 39 -7.73 26.69 9.46
C GLU A 39 -8.23 25.91 10.68
N ASP A 40 -7.87 24.63 10.77
CA ASP A 40 -8.51 23.66 11.68
C ASP A 40 -8.41 24.07 13.15
N LEU A 41 -7.25 24.61 13.58
CA LEU A 41 -7.05 25.08 14.96
C LEU A 41 -7.74 26.41 15.27
N GLN A 42 -8.12 27.20 14.25
CA GLN A 42 -8.92 28.43 14.40
C GLN A 42 -10.41 28.14 14.54
N VAL A 43 -10.84 26.90 14.27
CA VAL A 43 -12.21 26.46 14.58
C VAL A 43 -12.37 26.37 16.08
N ALA A 44 -13.38 27.05 16.61
CA ALA A 44 -13.68 27.08 18.04
C ALA A 44 -13.81 25.65 18.61
N PRO A 45 -13.11 25.33 19.73
CA PRO A 45 -13.18 24.03 20.38
C PRO A 45 -14.61 23.63 20.74
N ARG A 46 -14.92 22.34 20.61
CA ARG A 46 -16.21 21.77 21.02
C ARG A 46 -16.09 21.28 22.46
N HIS A 47 -16.61 22.03 23.43
CA HIS A 47 -16.50 21.68 24.85
C HIS A 47 -17.18 20.33 25.20
N ASP A 48 -18.32 20.02 24.56
CA ASP A 48 -19.05 18.75 24.69
C ASP A 48 -18.97 17.90 23.41
N GLY A 49 -17.89 18.06 22.64
CA GLY A 49 -17.68 17.29 21.42
C GLY A 49 -17.35 15.82 21.70
N PRO A 50 -17.57 14.92 20.71
CA PRO A 50 -16.96 13.60 20.76
C PRO A 50 -15.44 13.73 20.94
N LYS A 51 -14.83 12.76 21.63
CA LYS A 51 -13.38 12.63 21.71
C LYS A 51 -12.88 11.68 20.64
N ARG A 52 -11.60 11.79 20.28
CA ARG A 52 -10.99 10.83 19.37
C ARG A 52 -11.04 9.42 19.98
N PRO A 53 -11.34 8.38 19.19
CA PRO A 53 -11.24 7.00 19.64
C PRO A 53 -9.83 6.68 20.14
N THR A 54 -9.73 5.80 21.13
CA THR A 54 -8.46 5.36 21.70
C THR A 54 -7.62 4.59 20.67
N LEU A 55 -6.36 5.01 20.49
CA LEU A 55 -5.41 4.31 19.64
C LEU A 55 -4.92 3.04 20.33
N LYS A 56 -4.76 1.97 19.55
CA LYS A 56 -3.93 0.83 19.93
C LYS A 56 -2.50 1.11 19.49
N PHE A 57 -1.53 0.59 20.23
CA PHE A 57 -0.11 0.71 19.92
C PHE A 57 0.44 -0.67 19.60
N PHE A 58 1.18 -0.76 18.50
CA PHE A 58 1.82 -2.00 18.08
C PHE A 58 3.15 -2.24 18.78
N SER A 59 3.74 -1.18 19.34
CA SER A 59 5.02 -1.23 20.05
C SER A 59 4.86 -1.50 21.55
N GLU A 60 5.91 -2.07 22.14
CA GLU A 60 5.99 -2.26 23.60
C GLU A 60 6.25 -0.96 24.36
N ASP A 61 7.12 -0.09 23.82
CA ASP A 61 7.44 1.23 24.34
C ASP A 61 6.42 2.26 23.86
N THR A 62 5.26 2.30 24.51
CA THR A 62 4.20 3.25 24.16
C THR A 62 4.54 4.69 24.59
N PRO A 63 4.14 5.74 23.82
CA PRO A 63 4.53 7.12 24.08
C PRO A 63 4.18 7.68 25.46
N MET A 64 3.14 7.16 26.11
CA MET A 64 2.66 7.60 27.42
C MET A 64 2.86 6.55 28.53
N GLY A 65 3.59 5.46 28.26
CA GLY A 65 3.71 4.32 29.18
C GLY A 65 2.38 3.63 29.49
N THR A 66 1.35 3.91 28.68
CA THR A 66 0.01 3.36 28.80
C THR A 66 0.02 1.93 28.27
N GLY A 67 0.13 0.96 29.18
CA GLY A 67 0.00 -0.47 28.90
C GLY A 67 1.33 -1.18 28.80
N LYS A 68 1.65 -1.97 29.82
CA LYS A 68 2.54 -3.14 29.64
C LYS A 68 1.73 -4.18 28.88
N SER A 69 1.77 -4.17 27.54
CA SER A 69 1.34 -5.33 26.78
C SER A 69 2.36 -6.46 27.01
N SER A 70 1.89 -7.71 27.09
CA SER A 70 2.75 -8.87 26.88
C SER A 70 3.18 -8.81 25.42
N GLY A 71 4.26 -8.08 25.18
CA GLY A 71 4.50 -7.50 23.88
C GLY A 71 5.10 -8.46 22.85
N ASN A 72 5.11 -7.98 21.62
CA ASN A 72 5.60 -8.65 20.42
C ASN A 72 7.13 -8.41 20.20
N GLY A 73 7.83 -7.83 21.17
CA GLY A 73 9.24 -7.41 21.09
C GLY A 73 9.50 -6.18 20.22
N ILE A 74 8.49 -5.63 19.54
CA ILE A 74 8.69 -4.56 18.56
C ILE A 74 8.63 -3.20 19.26
N LEU A 75 9.62 -2.36 18.97
CA LEU A 75 9.75 -1.01 19.50
C LEU A 75 9.16 0.03 18.55
N MET A 76 8.77 1.19 19.08
CA MET A 76 8.11 2.28 18.36
C MET A 76 8.95 2.77 17.18
N LYS A 77 10.28 2.83 17.37
CA LYS A 77 11.25 3.18 16.32
C LYS A 77 11.20 2.26 15.10
N SER A 78 10.70 1.03 15.25
CA SER A 78 10.68 0.01 14.21
C SER A 78 9.33 -0.11 13.51
N VAL A 79 8.25 0.45 14.07
CA VAL A 79 6.91 0.35 13.48
C VAL A 79 6.85 1.01 12.11
N GLY A 80 7.40 2.21 11.96
CA GLY A 80 7.50 2.90 10.66
C GLY A 80 8.28 2.09 9.63
N PRO A 81 9.55 1.70 9.91
CA PRO A 81 10.35 0.84 9.04
C PRO A 81 9.68 -0.49 8.65
N LEU A 82 8.94 -1.10 9.59
CA LEU A 82 8.20 -2.34 9.35
C LEU A 82 7.06 -2.13 8.35
N LEU A 83 6.26 -1.07 8.53
CA LEU A 83 5.17 -0.70 7.61
C LEU A 83 5.70 -0.34 6.22
N GLU A 84 6.77 0.44 6.15
CA GLU A 84 7.42 0.83 4.88
C GLU A 84 7.96 -0.38 4.12
N SER A 85 8.59 -1.32 4.83
CA SER A 85 9.11 -2.55 4.22
C SER A 85 7.97 -3.42 3.70
N TRP A 86 6.91 -3.62 4.49
CA TRP A 86 5.74 -4.39 4.08
C TRP A 86 5.05 -3.77 2.86
N ASP A 87 4.84 -2.45 2.86
CA ASP A 87 4.22 -1.71 1.76
C ASP A 87 5.04 -1.83 0.48
N THR A 88 6.36 -1.59 0.57
CA THR A 88 7.28 -1.71 -0.57
C THR A 88 7.23 -3.10 -1.19
N LEU A 89 7.26 -4.16 -0.37
CA LEU A 89 7.29 -5.54 -0.87
C LEU A 89 5.97 -5.94 -1.54
N ASN A 90 4.82 -5.48 -1.05
CA ASN A 90 3.52 -5.81 -1.63
C ASN A 90 3.18 -4.94 -2.85
N VAL A 91 3.50 -3.64 -2.84
CA VAL A 91 3.27 -2.75 -3.99
C VAL A 91 4.14 -3.14 -5.18
N TYR A 92 5.39 -3.51 -4.94
CA TYR A 92 6.34 -3.91 -5.98
C TYR A 92 6.51 -5.43 -6.10
N CYS A 93 5.50 -6.20 -5.67
CA CYS A 93 5.52 -7.65 -5.63
C CYS A 93 5.90 -8.28 -6.99
N GLU A 94 5.42 -7.72 -8.11
CA GLU A 94 5.73 -8.18 -9.46
C GLU A 94 7.21 -8.03 -9.83
N ILE A 95 7.88 -6.99 -9.32
CA ILE A 95 9.31 -6.74 -9.54
C ILE A 95 10.15 -7.66 -8.66
N PHE A 96 9.72 -7.89 -7.42
CA PHE A 96 10.37 -8.82 -6.53
C PHE A 96 10.09 -10.28 -6.86
N LYS A 97 9.05 -10.57 -7.66
CA LYS A 97 8.52 -11.92 -7.87
C LYS A 97 8.15 -12.59 -6.55
N LEU A 98 7.52 -11.80 -5.67
CA LEU A 98 7.00 -12.24 -4.39
C LEU A 98 5.49 -12.35 -4.49
N ASP A 99 4.95 -13.46 -4.00
CA ASP A 99 3.51 -13.54 -3.77
C ASP A 99 3.08 -12.54 -2.68
N SER A 100 1.84 -12.06 -2.70
CA SER A 100 1.39 -11.10 -1.68
C SER A 100 1.23 -11.78 -0.31
N PHE A 101 1.31 -11.00 0.76
CA PHE A 101 1.18 -11.49 2.12
C PHE A 101 0.57 -10.45 3.06
N THR A 102 -0.15 -10.93 4.09
CA THR A 102 -0.75 -10.06 5.10
C THR A 102 0.32 -9.40 5.97
N PHE A 103 -0.01 -8.24 6.56
CA PHE A 103 0.87 -7.58 7.52
C PHE A 103 1.14 -8.48 8.73
N ASP A 104 0.12 -9.18 9.22
CA ASP A 104 0.24 -10.03 10.41
C ASP A 104 1.15 -11.25 10.15
N ASP A 105 1.07 -11.89 8.98
CA ASP A 105 1.94 -13.02 8.62
C ASP A 105 3.38 -12.57 8.39
N PHE A 106 3.59 -11.35 7.87
CA PHE A 106 4.90 -10.74 7.75
C PHE A 106 5.55 -10.45 9.11
N VAL A 107 4.78 -9.90 10.07
CA VAL A 107 5.29 -9.72 11.43
C VAL A 107 5.64 -11.05 12.08
N GLU A 108 4.76 -12.05 11.95
CA GLU A 108 5.02 -13.38 12.50
C GLU A 108 6.26 -14.03 11.86
N ALA A 109 6.49 -13.84 10.56
CA ALA A 109 7.70 -14.30 9.87
C ALA A 109 8.98 -13.65 10.40
N LEU A 110 8.96 -12.34 10.67
CA LEU A 110 10.12 -11.61 11.20
C LEU A 110 10.46 -12.02 12.64
N GLN A 111 9.45 -12.40 13.44
CA GLN A 111 9.63 -12.90 14.80
C GLN A 111 9.99 -14.39 14.86
N PHE A 112 9.68 -15.13 13.80
CA PHE A 112 9.91 -16.56 13.76
C PHE A 112 11.41 -16.89 13.83
N SER A 113 11.76 -17.80 14.74
CA SER A 113 13.13 -18.27 14.92
C SER A 113 13.09 -19.76 15.22
N SER A 114 13.73 -20.57 14.38
CA SER A 114 13.82 -22.02 14.55
C SER A 114 15.08 -22.53 13.87
N GLU A 115 15.75 -23.52 14.47
CA GLU A 115 16.92 -24.17 13.85
C GLU A 115 16.50 -25.28 12.88
N ASP A 116 15.31 -25.86 13.09
CA ASP A 116 14.81 -27.04 12.36
C ASP A 116 13.88 -26.69 11.19
N VAL A 117 13.17 -25.56 11.27
CA VAL A 117 12.16 -25.15 10.30
C VAL A 117 12.54 -23.80 9.72
N GLU A 118 12.59 -23.70 8.39
CA GLU A 118 12.77 -22.43 7.70
C GLU A 118 11.41 -21.80 7.37
N CYS A 119 11.25 -20.51 7.65
CA CYS A 119 10.09 -19.74 7.21
C CYS A 119 10.34 -19.25 5.78
N GLU A 120 9.57 -19.79 4.82
CA GLU A 120 9.72 -19.44 3.40
C GLU A 120 9.49 -17.95 3.16
N LEU A 121 8.47 -17.34 3.77
CA LEU A 121 8.21 -15.90 3.66
C LEU A 121 9.41 -15.06 4.09
N PHE A 122 10.00 -15.41 5.24
CA PHE A 122 11.17 -14.72 5.76
C PHE A 122 12.37 -14.83 4.81
N VAL A 123 12.68 -16.04 4.32
CA VAL A 123 13.83 -16.28 3.45
C VAL A 123 13.63 -15.63 2.07
N GLU A 124 12.47 -15.83 1.45
CA GLU A 124 12.18 -15.37 0.10
C GLU A 124 12.18 -13.85 0.00
N VAL A 125 11.63 -13.14 0.98
CA VAL A 125 11.67 -11.66 1.03
C VAL A 125 13.11 -11.15 1.00
N HIS A 126 14.00 -11.71 1.82
CA HIS A 126 15.41 -11.30 1.83
C HIS A 126 16.10 -11.62 0.51
N CYS A 127 15.94 -12.85 0.00
CA CYS A 127 16.57 -13.26 -1.26
C CYS A 127 16.05 -12.47 -2.46
N ALA A 128 14.75 -12.14 -2.51
CA ALA A 128 14.13 -11.36 -3.58
C ALA A 128 14.68 -9.93 -3.61
N VAL A 129 14.74 -9.26 -2.46
CA VAL A 129 15.29 -7.90 -2.36
C VAL A 129 16.77 -7.89 -2.75
N LEU A 130 17.58 -8.81 -2.22
CA LEU A 130 19.02 -8.91 -2.53
C LEU A 130 19.26 -9.11 -4.04
N LYS A 131 18.49 -9.97 -4.72
CA LYS A 131 18.63 -10.21 -6.16
C LYS A 131 18.49 -8.95 -7.01
N LEU A 132 17.70 -7.97 -6.56
CA LEU A 132 17.48 -6.74 -7.32
C LEU A 132 18.67 -5.78 -7.25
N LEU A 133 19.48 -5.87 -6.19
CA LEU A 133 20.67 -5.04 -5.97
C LEU A 133 21.80 -5.37 -6.95
N VAL A 134 21.94 -6.63 -7.35
CA VAL A 134 22.98 -7.09 -8.28
C VAL A 134 22.40 -8.10 -9.26
N SER A 135 22.58 -7.83 -10.56
CA SER A 135 22.12 -8.71 -11.64
C SER A 135 22.81 -10.07 -11.60
N ALA A 136 22.15 -11.12 -12.11
CA ALA A 136 22.75 -12.46 -12.10
C ALA A 136 23.98 -12.48 -13.02
N GLU A 137 24.88 -13.44 -12.81
CA GLU A 137 26.03 -13.65 -13.70
C GLU A 137 25.59 -13.83 -15.17
N ALA A 138 24.47 -14.53 -15.39
CA ALA A 138 23.87 -14.72 -16.71
C ALA A 138 23.40 -13.40 -17.37
N ASP A 139 23.05 -12.40 -16.56
CA ASP A 139 22.53 -11.10 -17.00
C ASP A 139 23.62 -10.01 -16.97
N GLY A 140 24.90 -10.40 -16.89
CA GLY A 140 26.04 -9.50 -16.91
C GLY A 140 26.54 -9.01 -15.55
N GLY A 141 25.96 -9.49 -14.43
CA GLY A 141 26.54 -9.31 -13.09
C GLY A 141 26.60 -7.88 -12.56
N LYS A 142 25.88 -6.93 -13.18
CA LYS A 142 25.98 -5.51 -12.87
C LYS A 142 25.37 -5.17 -11.51
N VAL A 143 26.08 -4.35 -10.72
CA VAL A 143 25.55 -3.71 -9.51
C VAL A 143 24.57 -2.61 -9.90
N ASN A 144 23.35 -2.67 -9.36
CA ASN A 144 22.22 -1.83 -9.73
C ASN A 144 21.95 -0.67 -8.76
N VAL A 145 22.74 -0.56 -7.69
CA VAL A 145 22.61 0.43 -6.62
C VAL A 145 23.92 1.19 -6.40
N GLN A 146 23.85 2.35 -5.76
CA GLN A 146 25.03 3.12 -5.37
C GLN A 146 25.53 2.59 -4.02
N LEU A 147 26.80 2.24 -3.95
CA LEU A 147 27.45 1.72 -2.74
C LEU A 147 28.62 2.64 -2.37
N PRO A 148 28.93 2.80 -1.07
CA PRO A 148 30.16 3.48 -0.66
C PRO A 148 31.40 2.77 -1.22
N ASP A 149 32.41 3.57 -1.56
CA ASP A 149 33.73 3.04 -1.93
C ASP A 149 34.35 2.40 -0.70
N MET A 150 34.60 1.10 -0.81
CA MET A 150 35.42 0.35 0.11
C MET A 150 36.84 0.66 -0.30
N GLY A 151 37.44 1.72 0.27
CA GLY A 151 38.80 2.12 -0.07
C GLY A 151 39.67 0.87 -0.20
N GLU A 152 40.18 0.62 -1.41
CA GLU A 152 41.22 -0.39 -1.57
C GLU A 152 42.34 0.09 -0.64
N GLU A 153 42.75 -0.75 0.32
CA GLU A 153 44.07 -0.57 0.91
C GLU A 153 45.02 -0.49 -0.28
N ASP A 154 45.59 0.70 -0.50
CA ASP A 154 46.51 0.96 -1.60
C ASP A 154 47.63 -0.09 -1.52
N ASP A 155 47.50 -1.17 -2.31
CA ASP A 155 48.62 -1.99 -2.70
C ASP A 155 49.58 -1.01 -3.40
N GLU A 156 50.69 -0.68 -2.72
CA GLU A 156 51.78 0.13 -3.23
C GLU A 156 52.39 -0.54 -4.47
N ASP A 157 51.73 -0.40 -5.63
CA ASP A 157 52.30 -0.72 -6.93
C ASP A 157 52.61 0.57 -7.68
N GLU A 158 53.87 0.97 -7.50
CA GLU A 158 54.60 1.99 -8.23
C GLU A 158 54.41 1.84 -9.75
N SER A 159 53.59 2.68 -10.39
CA SER A 159 53.72 2.96 -11.83
C SER A 159 53.18 4.33 -12.29
N GLY A 160 54.13 5.23 -12.55
CA GLY A 160 54.25 5.97 -13.82
C GLY A 160 53.09 6.82 -14.35
N ALA A 161 53.17 8.12 -14.07
CA ALA A 161 53.06 9.26 -15.00
C ALA A 161 51.76 9.55 -15.80
N GLU A 162 51.40 10.84 -15.71
CA GLU A 162 50.57 11.72 -16.58
C GLU A 162 49.25 12.13 -15.89
N GLY A 163 48.84 13.39 -15.77
CA GLY A 163 49.33 14.65 -16.29
C GLY A 163 48.13 15.63 -16.36
N SER A 164 48.30 16.86 -15.86
CA SER A 164 47.43 18.06 -16.04
C SER A 164 46.41 18.37 -14.93
N PRO A 165 45.95 19.64 -14.80
CA PRO A 165 46.77 20.85 -14.63
C PRO A 165 46.27 21.78 -13.50
N LYS A 166 47.25 22.47 -12.90
CA LYS A 166 47.25 23.81 -12.28
C LYS A 166 45.91 24.56 -12.15
N ASN A 167 45.51 24.84 -10.91
CA ASN A 167 44.86 26.11 -10.55
C ASN A 167 45.69 26.81 -9.46
N SER A 168 45.85 28.12 -9.64
CA SER A 168 46.77 29.05 -8.98
C SER A 168 46.52 29.28 -7.48
N PRO A 169 47.56 29.45 -6.65
CA PRO A 169 47.41 30.01 -5.31
C PRO A 169 47.54 31.55 -5.33
N THR A 170 46.65 32.21 -4.59
CA THR A 170 46.69 33.65 -4.30
C THR A 170 47.73 33.93 -3.19
N PRO A 171 48.58 34.97 -3.28
CA PRO A 171 49.71 35.15 -2.37
C PRO A 171 49.40 36.12 -1.23
N GLU A 172 49.86 35.79 -0.01
CA GLU A 172 50.11 36.78 1.05
C GLU A 172 51.03 36.19 2.15
N PRO A 173 51.70 37.00 2.99
CA PRO A 173 53.04 37.52 2.73
C PRO A 173 54.09 37.02 3.74
N GLU A 174 55.37 37.06 3.35
CA GLU A 174 56.52 36.69 4.18
C GLU A 174 56.65 37.53 5.47
N PRO A 175 56.83 36.93 6.64
CA PRO A 175 57.37 37.63 7.80
C PRO A 175 58.91 37.67 7.78
N ALA A 176 59.45 38.87 7.95
CA ALA A 176 60.88 39.18 8.01
C ALA A 176 61.64 38.44 9.14
N PRO A 177 62.93 38.14 8.95
CA PRO A 177 63.68 37.21 9.78
C PRO A 177 64.11 37.81 11.13
N LYS A 178 64.05 37.02 12.20
CA LYS A 178 64.73 37.32 13.47
C LYS A 178 65.65 36.18 13.88
N GLY A 179 66.94 36.53 14.00
CA GLY A 179 67.81 35.99 15.04
C GLY A 179 68.46 34.62 14.79
N ARG A 180 69.69 34.68 14.25
CA ARG A 180 70.75 33.67 14.21
C ARG A 180 70.63 32.52 15.24
N ALA A 181 69.91 31.46 14.89
CA ALA A 181 70.05 30.14 15.51
C ALA A 181 71.20 29.37 14.82
N THR A 182 72.04 28.69 15.59
CA THR A 182 73.16 27.91 15.03
C THR A 182 72.63 26.65 14.34
N ARG A 183 73.23 26.23 13.23
CA ARG A 183 72.74 25.12 12.37
C ARG A 183 72.50 23.80 13.13
N SER A 184 73.11 23.61 14.31
CA SER A 184 72.91 22.42 15.15
C SER A 184 71.63 22.46 16.01
N SER A 185 71.13 23.64 16.40
CA SER A 185 69.89 23.74 17.19
C SER A 185 68.66 23.58 16.30
N LEU A 186 68.73 24.05 15.04
CA LEU A 186 67.68 23.81 14.06
C LEU A 186 67.59 22.33 13.66
N ALA A 187 68.72 21.66 13.41
CA ALA A 187 68.71 20.24 13.08
C ALA A 187 68.18 19.35 14.23
N LYS A 188 68.41 19.75 15.49
CA LYS A 188 67.87 19.03 16.65
C LYS A 188 66.37 19.28 16.82
N ALA A 189 65.91 20.52 16.64
CA ALA A 189 64.49 20.86 16.68
C ALA A 189 63.71 20.23 15.51
N GLU A 190 64.31 20.12 14.33
CA GLU A 190 63.73 19.49 13.14
C GLU A 190 63.70 17.96 13.29
N ALA A 191 64.71 17.34 13.91
CA ALA A 191 64.69 15.91 14.24
C ALA A 191 63.71 15.58 15.38
N GLU A 192 63.52 16.49 16.34
CA GLU A 192 62.56 16.34 17.43
C GLU A 192 61.13 16.63 16.94
N ALA A 193 60.95 17.57 16.01
CA ALA A 193 59.70 17.79 15.28
C ALA A 193 59.37 16.62 14.35
N ALA A 194 60.34 16.04 13.63
CA ALA A 194 60.12 14.86 12.81
C ALA A 194 59.81 13.60 13.65
N LYS A 195 60.37 13.51 14.87
CA LYS A 195 59.99 12.45 15.83
C LYS A 195 58.63 12.70 16.45
N ALA A 196 58.29 13.93 16.78
CA ALA A 196 56.97 14.30 17.25
C ALA A 196 55.91 14.13 16.15
N GLU A 197 56.23 14.42 14.89
CA GLU A 197 55.38 14.09 13.74
C GLU A 197 55.29 12.58 13.55
N GLN A 198 56.37 11.80 13.67
CA GLN A 198 56.29 10.33 13.60
C GLN A 198 55.57 9.69 14.79
N GLU A 199 55.63 10.28 15.99
CA GLU A 199 54.86 9.85 17.16
C GLU A 199 53.40 10.27 17.02
N ASN A 200 53.11 11.49 16.53
CA ASN A 200 51.75 11.95 16.25
C ASN A 200 51.13 11.19 15.06
N THR A 201 51.91 10.77 14.06
CA THR A 201 51.44 9.89 12.95
C THR A 201 51.23 8.45 13.42
N LYS A 202 51.92 8.01 14.49
CA LYS A 202 51.67 6.71 15.15
C LYS A 202 50.51 6.76 16.15
N GLU A 203 50.22 7.91 16.73
CA GLU A 203 49.06 8.13 17.60
C GLU A 203 47.78 8.42 16.79
N ASP A 204 47.87 9.02 15.60
CA ASP A 204 46.75 9.20 14.64
C ASP A 204 46.53 8.00 13.69
N SER A 205 47.28 6.91 13.85
CA SER A 205 47.08 5.63 13.12
C SER A 205 46.65 4.48 14.04
N GLU A 206 45.95 4.78 15.14
CA GLU A 206 45.03 3.79 15.69
C GLU A 206 43.83 3.70 14.74
N GLU A 207 43.94 2.81 13.75
CA GLU A 207 42.78 2.35 12.98
C GLU A 207 41.62 2.09 13.97
N PRO A 208 40.40 2.61 13.70
CA PRO A 208 39.27 2.34 14.56
C PRO A 208 39.13 0.83 14.67
N LYS A 209 39.34 0.29 15.87
CA LYS A 209 39.13 -1.14 16.14
C LYS A 209 37.65 -1.42 15.91
N ASP A 210 37.33 -1.93 14.73
CA ASP A 210 35.98 -2.38 14.39
C ASP A 210 35.54 -3.37 15.50
N ASN A 211 34.37 -3.14 16.12
CA ASN A 211 33.91 -3.95 17.27
C ASN A 211 33.37 -5.33 16.85
N HIS A 212 33.52 -5.67 15.57
CA HIS A 212 32.90 -6.80 14.91
C HIS A 212 33.84 -7.37 13.82
N ARG A 213 33.63 -8.64 13.45
CA ARG A 213 34.44 -9.35 12.44
C ARG A 213 33.83 -9.30 11.03
N ALA A 214 32.95 -8.33 10.75
CA ALA A 214 32.22 -8.28 9.47
C ALA A 214 33.16 -8.12 8.26
N ALA A 215 34.29 -7.42 8.42
CA ALA A 215 35.35 -7.33 7.41
C ALA A 215 35.95 -8.70 7.08
N GLU A 216 36.27 -9.49 8.11
CA GLU A 216 36.81 -10.85 7.96
C GLU A 216 35.78 -11.85 7.41
N MET A 217 34.49 -11.51 7.50
CA MET A 217 33.40 -12.25 6.84
C MET A 217 33.27 -11.90 5.36
N GLN A 218 34.18 -11.12 4.77
CA GLN A 218 34.35 -11.07 3.33
C GLN A 218 35.37 -12.14 2.92
N ASP A 219 34.91 -13.19 2.26
CA ASP A 219 35.80 -14.18 1.65
C ASP A 219 36.42 -13.62 0.36
N GLU A 220 37.34 -14.36 -0.26
CA GLU A 220 38.02 -13.94 -1.51
C GLU A 220 37.05 -13.60 -2.66
N ALA A 221 35.83 -14.15 -2.66
CA ALA A 221 34.81 -13.85 -3.65
C ALA A 221 34.06 -12.53 -3.34
N GLY A 222 33.99 -12.12 -2.07
CA GLY A 222 33.18 -10.99 -1.63
C GLY A 222 31.67 -11.22 -1.79
N TRP A 223 30.88 -10.41 -1.07
CA TRP A 223 29.41 -10.54 -1.10
C TRP A 223 28.80 -10.29 -2.48
N ILE A 224 29.40 -9.42 -3.30
CA ILE A 224 28.90 -9.08 -4.65
C ILE A 224 28.98 -10.28 -5.58
N ASP A 225 30.11 -10.99 -5.65
CA ASP A 225 30.23 -12.14 -6.56
C ASP A 225 29.38 -13.32 -6.08
N ARG A 226 29.27 -13.53 -4.76
CA ARG A 226 28.34 -14.51 -4.18
C ARG A 226 26.90 -14.21 -4.60
N LEU A 227 26.51 -12.94 -4.54
CA LEU A 227 25.19 -12.51 -4.98
C LEU A 227 25.00 -12.69 -6.49
N ARG A 228 25.99 -12.35 -7.34
CA ARG A 228 25.93 -12.60 -8.80
C ARG A 228 25.71 -14.08 -9.13
N ARG A 229 26.37 -14.98 -8.39
CA ARG A 229 26.25 -16.44 -8.52
C ARG A 229 24.98 -17.01 -7.90
N ARG A 230 24.21 -16.17 -7.18
CA ARG A 230 22.98 -16.54 -6.45
C ARG A 230 23.22 -17.61 -5.39
N ASP A 231 24.34 -17.50 -4.68
CA ASP A 231 24.73 -18.42 -3.60
C ASP A 231 23.95 -18.13 -2.31
N PHE A 232 22.67 -18.51 -2.28
CA PHE A 232 21.77 -18.23 -1.16
C PHE A 232 21.62 -19.37 -0.15
N LYS A 233 21.94 -20.60 -0.55
CA LYS A 233 21.69 -21.80 0.27
C LYS A 233 22.58 -21.85 1.51
N ASN A 234 22.14 -22.60 2.53
CA ASN A 234 22.93 -22.95 3.71
C ASN A 234 23.59 -21.73 4.39
N GLY A 235 22.86 -20.63 4.61
CA GLY A 235 23.43 -19.43 5.23
C GLY A 235 24.00 -18.40 4.25
N GLY A 236 23.94 -18.66 2.94
CA GLY A 236 24.61 -17.85 1.92
C GLY A 236 24.03 -16.45 1.79
N TRP A 237 22.70 -16.32 1.84
CA TRP A 237 22.06 -15.00 1.79
C TRP A 237 22.32 -14.18 3.04
N GLN A 238 22.41 -14.81 4.22
CA GLN A 238 22.78 -14.13 5.48
C GLN A 238 24.22 -13.62 5.41
N PHE A 239 25.13 -14.41 4.84
CA PHE A 239 26.52 -14.01 4.65
C PHE A 239 26.64 -12.83 3.67
N ILE A 240 25.88 -12.86 2.57
CA ILE A 240 25.77 -11.74 1.62
C ILE A 240 25.21 -10.49 2.32
N MET A 241 24.19 -10.66 3.17
CA MET A 241 23.56 -9.59 3.92
C MET A 241 24.56 -8.88 4.84
N ILE A 242 25.38 -9.63 5.57
CA ILE A 242 26.44 -9.07 6.45
C ILE A 242 27.44 -8.25 5.63
N GLY A 243 27.89 -8.78 4.48
CA GLY A 243 28.84 -8.05 3.63
C GLY A 243 28.29 -6.77 3.03
N LEU A 244 27.03 -6.79 2.61
CA LEU A 244 26.35 -5.57 2.16
C LEU A 244 26.23 -4.54 3.31
N LEU A 245 25.81 -4.97 4.50
CA LEU A 245 25.69 -4.08 5.65
C LEU A 245 27.05 -3.49 6.07
N TYR A 246 28.12 -4.29 6.02
CA TYR A 246 29.48 -3.80 6.26
C TYR A 246 29.91 -2.76 5.23
N GLN A 247 29.64 -2.98 3.94
CA GLN A 247 29.96 -1.97 2.93
C GLN A 247 29.17 -0.68 3.11
N LEU A 248 27.90 -0.78 3.52
CA LEU A 248 27.08 0.40 3.81
C LEU A 248 27.54 1.15 5.07
N SER A 249 28.13 0.47 6.07
CA SER A 249 28.59 1.11 7.31
C SER A 249 29.79 2.01 7.10
N LYS A 250 30.62 1.76 6.07
CA LYS A 250 31.70 2.67 5.67
C LYS A 250 31.18 3.99 5.08
N GLY A 251 29.91 4.07 4.70
CA GLY A 251 29.26 5.30 4.27
C GLY A 251 28.82 6.18 5.44
N PRO A 252 28.93 7.53 5.34
CA PRO A 252 28.56 8.45 6.43
C PRO A 252 27.07 8.39 6.79
N ARG A 253 26.22 7.91 5.87
CA ARG A 253 24.77 7.78 6.06
C ARG A 253 24.39 6.71 7.09
N TYR A 254 25.17 5.63 7.19
CA TYR A 254 24.79 4.45 7.96
C TYR A 254 25.78 4.04 9.06
N ALA A 255 26.97 4.67 9.12
CA ALA A 255 28.05 4.33 10.06
C ALA A 255 27.58 4.04 11.50
N GLY A 256 27.00 5.03 12.19
CA GLY A 256 26.57 4.83 13.59
C GLY A 256 25.35 3.92 13.77
N SER A 257 24.57 3.69 12.72
CA SER A 257 23.34 2.89 12.79
C SER A 257 23.63 1.40 12.56
N LEU A 258 24.63 1.07 11.74
CA LEU A 258 24.94 -0.31 11.38
C LEU A 258 25.93 -1.00 12.33
N GLU A 259 26.70 -0.24 13.11
CA GLU A 259 27.65 -0.80 14.09
C GLU A 259 26.98 -1.76 15.09
N ASP A 260 25.86 -1.36 15.68
CA ASP A 260 25.08 -2.19 16.61
C ASP A 260 24.63 -3.50 15.95
N LEU A 261 24.18 -3.41 14.69
CA LEU A 261 23.68 -4.53 13.91
C LEU A 261 24.81 -5.50 13.54
N LEU A 262 25.96 -4.98 13.11
CA LEU A 262 27.13 -5.77 12.74
C LEU A 262 27.80 -6.44 13.95
N THR A 263 27.74 -5.81 15.13
CA THR A 263 28.22 -6.40 16.38
C THR A 263 27.46 -7.67 16.76
N GLU A 264 26.14 -7.69 16.56
CA GLU A 264 25.33 -8.90 16.78
C GLU A 264 25.49 -9.95 15.67
N LEU A 265 25.60 -9.52 14.42
CA LEU A 265 25.69 -10.42 13.27
C LEU A 265 27.08 -11.07 13.11
N ALA A 266 28.15 -10.36 13.44
CA ALA A 266 29.54 -10.78 13.28
C ALA A 266 30.35 -10.59 14.58
N PRO A 267 30.00 -11.28 15.67
CA PRO A 267 30.62 -11.04 16.97
C PRO A 267 32.07 -11.53 17.03
N LEU A 268 32.91 -10.84 17.81
CA LEU A 268 34.35 -11.15 17.95
C LEU A 268 34.64 -12.56 18.50
N ASN A 269 33.69 -13.14 19.23
CA ASN A 269 33.85 -14.44 19.91
C ASN A 269 33.54 -15.66 19.04
N MET A 270 33.10 -15.48 17.78
CA MET A 270 32.77 -16.57 16.86
C MET A 270 33.60 -16.51 15.58
N PRO A 271 33.80 -17.64 14.88
CA PRO A 271 34.53 -17.66 13.62
C PRO A 271 33.71 -17.02 12.48
N PRO A 272 34.35 -16.29 11.53
CA PRO A 272 33.68 -15.56 10.45
C PRO A 272 33.27 -16.52 9.33
N THR A 273 32.27 -17.37 9.59
CA THR A 273 31.81 -18.40 8.65
C THR A 273 30.34 -18.20 8.26
N GLN A 274 29.96 -18.84 7.16
CA GLN A 274 28.57 -18.87 6.67
C GLN A 274 27.59 -19.50 7.68
N ASP A 275 28.04 -20.51 8.43
CA ASP A 275 27.24 -21.12 9.50
C ASP A 275 27.03 -20.16 10.67
N THR A 276 28.06 -19.37 11.04
CA THR A 276 27.92 -18.31 12.05
C THR A 276 26.92 -17.26 11.60
N ALA A 277 27.00 -16.80 10.34
CA ALA A 277 26.03 -15.85 9.78
C ALA A 277 24.59 -16.37 9.89
N ARG A 278 24.37 -17.64 9.53
CA ARG A 278 23.06 -18.29 9.64
C ARG A 278 22.54 -18.33 11.08
N GLN A 279 23.39 -18.74 12.03
CA GLN A 279 23.01 -18.85 13.44
C GLN A 279 22.72 -17.49 14.06
N GLN A 280 23.55 -16.47 13.78
CA GLN A 280 23.37 -15.14 14.34
C GLN A 280 22.13 -14.46 13.78
N TYR A 281 21.88 -14.55 12.47
CA TYR A 281 20.66 -13.98 11.90
C TYR A 281 19.39 -14.63 12.47
N ASN A 282 19.40 -15.95 12.70
CA ASN A 282 18.28 -16.67 13.31
C ASN A 282 18.08 -16.34 14.81
N LYS A 283 19.08 -15.79 15.49
CA LYS A 283 18.99 -15.32 16.89
C LYS A 283 18.82 -13.81 17.01
N LEU A 284 18.97 -13.09 15.89
CA LEU A 284 18.89 -11.65 15.84
C LEU A 284 17.53 -11.16 16.35
N GLU A 285 17.57 -10.10 17.15
CA GLU A 285 16.40 -9.45 17.71
C GLU A 285 15.49 -8.85 16.60
N VAL A 286 14.17 -8.84 16.82
CA VAL A 286 13.19 -8.50 15.77
C VAL A 286 13.34 -7.08 15.24
N ASN A 287 13.67 -6.10 16.09
CA ASN A 287 13.88 -4.72 15.64
C ASN A 287 15.12 -4.60 14.75
N LEU A 288 16.17 -5.37 15.03
CA LEU A 288 17.36 -5.44 14.18
C LEU A 288 17.10 -6.15 12.85
N ARG A 289 16.26 -7.20 12.83
CA ARG A 289 15.77 -7.81 11.58
C ARG A 289 14.99 -6.82 10.71
N ILE A 290 14.05 -6.10 11.32
CA ILE A 290 13.26 -5.04 10.65
C ILE A 290 14.19 -4.00 10.06
N LYS A 291 15.17 -3.52 10.83
CA LYS A 291 16.14 -2.53 10.39
C LYS A 291 16.98 -3.03 9.22
N ALA A 292 17.50 -4.26 9.31
CA ALA A 292 18.28 -4.87 8.25
C ALA A 292 17.48 -4.95 6.94
N LEU A 293 16.24 -5.45 7.00
CA LEU A 293 15.35 -5.57 5.86
C LEU A 293 14.97 -4.19 5.27
N GLN A 294 14.64 -3.21 6.11
CA GLN A 294 14.27 -1.87 5.66
C GLN A 294 15.41 -1.18 4.89
N ILE A 295 16.65 -1.35 5.34
CA ILE A 295 17.82 -0.78 4.65
C ILE A 295 17.94 -1.32 3.23
N ILE A 296 17.80 -2.63 3.04
CA ILE A 296 17.90 -3.22 1.70
C ILE A 296 16.70 -2.88 0.82
N CYS A 297 15.48 -2.79 1.38
CA CYS A 297 14.32 -2.29 0.67
C CYS A 297 14.55 -0.85 0.16
N MET A 298 15.11 0.02 1.00
CA MET A 298 15.39 1.41 0.61
C MET A 298 16.38 1.52 -0.56
N LEU A 299 17.39 0.63 -0.62
CA LEU A 299 18.33 0.59 -1.75
C LEU A 299 17.64 0.21 -3.06
N THR A 300 16.60 -0.63 -3.02
CA THR A 300 15.91 -1.05 -4.25
C THR A 300 15.15 0.07 -4.94
N ALA A 301 14.70 1.09 -4.20
CA ALA A 301 14.00 2.25 -4.76
C ALA A 301 14.86 3.04 -5.76
N GLU A 302 16.18 2.97 -5.66
CA GLU A 302 17.13 3.65 -6.56
C GLU A 302 17.42 2.86 -7.85
N THR A 303 17.02 1.58 -7.88
CA THR A 303 17.30 0.69 -9.00
C THR A 303 16.54 1.10 -10.26
N LYS A 304 17.08 0.71 -11.42
CA LYS A 304 16.39 0.94 -12.70
C LYS A 304 15.13 0.10 -12.85
N ALA A 305 15.06 -1.07 -12.21
CA ALA A 305 13.91 -1.96 -12.28
C ALA A 305 12.68 -1.30 -11.62
N VAL A 306 12.81 -0.82 -10.39
CA VAL A 306 11.71 -0.13 -9.68
C VAL A 306 11.33 1.17 -10.39
N ARG A 307 12.30 1.96 -10.87
CA ARG A 307 12.02 3.17 -11.65
C ARG A 307 11.29 2.91 -12.96
N GLY A 308 11.72 1.90 -13.72
CA GLY A 308 11.06 1.49 -14.95
C GLY A 308 9.62 1.05 -14.70
N TYR A 309 9.39 0.27 -13.64
CA TYR A 309 8.04 -0.15 -13.25
C TYR A 309 7.12 1.03 -12.89
N MET A 310 7.64 2.04 -12.18
CA MET A 310 6.88 3.26 -11.88
C MET A 310 6.51 4.03 -13.17
N GLU A 311 7.40 4.06 -14.15
CA GLU A 311 7.14 4.66 -15.47
C GLU A 311 6.06 3.87 -16.23
N GLU A 312 6.16 2.53 -16.27
CA GLU A 312 5.17 1.65 -16.89
C GLU A 312 3.79 1.79 -16.25
N CYS A 313 3.70 1.82 -14.91
CA CYS A 313 2.45 2.06 -14.20
C CYS A 313 1.85 3.43 -14.53
N SER A 314 2.68 4.48 -14.66
CA SER A 314 2.24 5.82 -15.06
C SER A 314 1.68 5.84 -16.49
N GLU A 315 2.26 5.06 -17.41
CA GLU A 315 1.75 4.86 -18.76
C GLU A 315 0.41 4.10 -18.76
N GLN A 316 0.28 3.03 -17.96
CA GLN A 316 -0.96 2.30 -17.77
C GLN A 316 -2.07 3.20 -17.22
N MET A 317 -1.78 4.02 -16.19
CA MET A 317 -2.74 5.00 -15.67
C MET A 317 -3.23 5.96 -16.75
N THR A 318 -2.35 6.37 -17.67
CA THR A 318 -2.72 7.24 -18.79
C THR A 318 -3.66 6.53 -19.76
N THR A 319 -3.48 5.23 -19.97
CA THR A 319 -4.38 4.40 -20.79
C THR A 319 -5.73 4.20 -20.11
N PHE A 320 -5.76 3.78 -18.84
CA PHE A 320 -6.99 3.63 -18.07
C PHE A 320 -7.79 4.95 -17.97
N ARG A 321 -7.12 6.10 -17.83
CA ARG A 321 -7.79 7.42 -17.89
C ARG A 321 -8.49 7.67 -19.22
N LYS A 322 -7.87 7.28 -20.35
CA LYS A 322 -8.49 7.44 -21.69
C LYS A 322 -9.70 6.53 -21.84
N GLU A 323 -9.59 5.27 -21.43
CA GLU A 323 -10.68 4.30 -21.47
C GLU A 323 -11.84 4.72 -20.56
N LYS A 324 -11.53 5.19 -19.34
CA LYS A 324 -12.52 5.74 -18.42
C LYS A 324 -13.28 6.92 -19.02
N ILE A 325 -12.57 7.86 -19.64
CA ILE A 325 -13.21 9.00 -20.34
C ILE A 325 -14.11 8.52 -21.48
N GLN A 326 -13.72 7.46 -22.20
CA GLN A 326 -14.52 6.89 -23.28
C GLN A 326 -15.83 6.30 -22.74
N TYR A 327 -15.78 5.46 -21.70
CA TYR A 327 -16.98 4.92 -21.05
C TYR A 327 -17.85 6.01 -20.42
N GLN A 328 -17.25 7.06 -19.84
CA GLN A 328 -18.01 8.22 -19.33
C GLN A 328 -18.77 8.96 -20.44
N ARG A 329 -18.16 9.10 -21.63
CA ARG A 329 -18.82 9.70 -22.80
C ARG A 329 -19.95 8.82 -23.32
N GLU A 330 -19.71 7.51 -23.41
CA GLU A 330 -20.72 6.53 -23.82
C GLU A 330 -21.89 6.50 -22.85
N LYS A 331 -21.63 6.43 -21.53
CA LYS A 331 -22.65 6.56 -20.47
C LYS A 331 -23.47 7.83 -20.65
N LYS A 332 -22.83 8.98 -20.88
CA LYS A 332 -23.53 10.27 -21.09
C LYS A 332 -24.42 10.23 -22.33
N GLN A 333 -23.96 9.60 -23.42
CA GLN A 333 -24.75 9.43 -24.64
C GLN A 333 -25.94 8.49 -24.41
N LEU A 334 -25.73 7.36 -23.73
CA LEU A 334 -26.79 6.41 -23.39
C LEU A 334 -27.85 7.04 -22.47
N ILE A 335 -27.45 7.89 -21.52
CA ILE A 335 -28.38 8.66 -20.68
C ILE A 335 -29.22 9.62 -21.54
N ALA A 336 -28.62 10.33 -22.49
CA ALA A 336 -29.35 11.23 -23.39
C ALA A 336 -30.34 10.47 -24.30
N ASP A 337 -29.93 9.31 -24.84
CA ASP A 337 -30.81 8.43 -25.59
C ASP A 337 -31.97 7.92 -24.71
N LEU A 338 -31.68 7.52 -23.47
CA LEU A 338 -32.68 7.04 -22.51
C LEU A 338 -33.68 8.14 -22.13
N THR A 339 -33.23 9.41 -21.99
CA THR A 339 -34.15 10.54 -21.78
C THR A 339 -35.10 10.71 -22.96
N THR A 340 -34.60 10.59 -24.19
CA THR A 340 -35.41 10.68 -25.42
C THR A 340 -36.43 9.54 -25.50
N LEU A 341 -36.00 8.30 -25.25
CA LEU A 341 -36.90 7.13 -25.23
C LEU A 341 -37.96 7.22 -24.12
N ASN A 342 -37.65 7.83 -22.97
CA ASN A 342 -38.63 8.07 -21.91
C ASN A 342 -39.63 9.16 -22.27
N GLU A 343 -39.23 10.19 -23.02
CA GLU A 343 -40.15 11.17 -23.59
C GLU A 343 -41.08 10.53 -24.61
N GLU A 344 -40.56 9.68 -25.50
CA GLU A 344 -41.38 8.88 -26.44
C GLU A 344 -42.34 7.95 -25.71
N ARG A 345 -41.90 7.34 -24.60
CA ARG A 345 -42.75 6.50 -23.74
C ARG A 345 -43.89 7.33 -23.17
N LYS A 346 -43.61 8.56 -22.73
CA LYS A 346 -44.61 9.47 -22.18
C LYS A 346 -45.64 9.89 -23.23
N ILE A 347 -45.22 10.08 -24.48
CA ILE A 347 -46.10 10.42 -25.60
C ILE A 347 -46.99 9.24 -26.00
N LEU A 348 -46.47 8.02 -25.92
CA LEU A 348 -47.18 6.79 -26.30
C LEU A 348 -48.01 6.18 -25.15
N LEU A 349 -48.04 6.80 -23.96
CA LEU A 349 -48.94 6.40 -22.87
C LEU A 349 -50.41 6.65 -23.29
N PRO A 350 -51.28 5.63 -23.28
CA PRO A 350 -52.70 5.82 -23.54
C PRO A 350 -53.32 6.79 -22.52
N ALA A 351 -54.18 7.70 -22.97
CA ALA A 351 -54.78 8.79 -22.20
C ALA A 351 -55.74 8.37 -21.05
N ASN A 352 -55.58 7.18 -20.46
CA ASN A 352 -56.47 6.68 -19.42
C ASN A 352 -55.78 5.81 -18.36
N MET A 353 -54.64 6.27 -17.82
CA MET A 353 -54.12 5.78 -16.53
C MET A 353 -53.57 6.96 -15.70
N PRO A 354 -53.74 6.95 -14.36
CA PRO A 354 -53.34 8.07 -13.51
C PRO A 354 -51.83 8.31 -13.59
N PRO A 355 -51.39 9.57 -13.40
CA PRO A 355 -50.00 9.95 -13.62
C PRO A 355 -49.09 9.19 -12.67
N SER A 356 -48.13 8.44 -13.23
CA SER A 356 -47.01 7.92 -12.45
C SER A 356 -46.21 9.09 -11.87
N PRO A 357 -45.69 8.96 -10.63
CA PRO A 357 -45.06 10.06 -9.92
C PRO A 357 -43.87 10.59 -10.72
N VAL A 358 -43.79 11.92 -10.79
CA VAL A 358 -42.69 12.64 -11.43
C VAL A 358 -41.42 12.31 -10.65
N LEU A 359 -40.51 11.57 -11.26
CA LEU A 359 -39.13 11.51 -10.76
C LEU A 359 -38.52 12.89 -11.01
N ASP A 360 -38.23 13.60 -9.92
CA ASP A 360 -37.62 14.91 -9.94
C ASP A 360 -36.21 14.84 -10.58
N ILE A 361 -36.08 15.40 -11.78
CA ILE A 361 -34.83 15.45 -12.57
C ILE A 361 -33.75 16.33 -11.91
N LYS A 362 -34.08 17.04 -10.82
CA LYS A 362 -33.11 17.82 -10.03
C LYS A 362 -32.13 16.95 -9.23
N SER A 363 -32.40 15.66 -9.06
CA SER A 363 -31.54 14.74 -8.30
C SER A 363 -30.34 14.18 -9.08
N LEU A 364 -30.17 14.54 -10.37
CA LEU A 364 -29.10 14.00 -11.24
C LEU A 364 -27.94 14.97 -11.49
N HIS A 365 -27.98 16.21 -11.00
CA HIS A 365 -26.93 17.22 -11.26
C HIS A 365 -26.43 17.97 -10.00
N GLY A 366 -26.57 17.38 -8.81
CA GLY A 366 -26.08 17.99 -7.57
C GLY A 366 -25.05 17.11 -6.87
N ASN A 367 -23.79 17.57 -6.84
CA ASN A 367 -22.83 17.12 -5.83
C ASN A 367 -23.38 17.49 -4.43
N GLY A 368 -23.66 16.51 -3.58
CA GLY A 368 -23.83 16.72 -2.14
C GLY A 368 -24.89 15.86 -1.46
N ASP A 369 -24.42 14.96 -0.60
CA ASP A 369 -25.06 14.45 0.62
C ASP A 369 -26.34 13.60 0.48
N ILE A 370 -26.18 12.28 0.60
CA ILE A 370 -27.27 11.31 0.78
C ILE A 370 -27.62 11.29 2.27
N LYS A 371 -28.79 11.82 2.63
CA LYS A 371 -29.48 11.51 3.88
C LYS A 371 -30.59 10.50 3.59
N MET A 372 -30.49 9.33 4.21
CA MET A 372 -31.58 8.37 4.35
C MET A 372 -32.58 8.91 5.40
N PRO A 373 -33.91 8.86 5.18
CA PRO A 373 -34.85 8.85 6.28
C PRO A 373 -35.17 7.41 6.67
N ASP A 374 -34.74 7.09 7.89
CA ASP A 374 -35.46 6.38 8.96
C ASP A 374 -36.73 5.61 8.55
N VAL A 375 -36.69 4.29 8.75
CA VAL A 375 -37.85 3.40 8.74
C VAL A 375 -38.13 3.07 10.19
N GLU A 376 -39.14 3.71 10.76
CA GLU A 376 -39.73 3.30 12.03
C GLU A 376 -40.47 1.97 11.84
N GLU A 377 -40.08 1.03 12.68
CA GLU A 377 -40.60 -0.32 12.83
C GLU A 377 -41.80 -0.28 13.80
N GLU A 378 -43.01 -0.64 13.34
CA GLU A 378 -44.10 -1.06 14.22
C GLU A 378 -44.65 -2.43 13.77
N GLY A 379 -44.23 -3.45 14.52
CA GLY A 379 -45.00 -4.56 15.10
C GLY A 379 -46.18 -5.20 14.33
N PRO A 380 -46.14 -6.54 14.10
CA PRO A 380 -47.26 -7.33 13.61
C PRO A 380 -48.11 -7.91 14.76
N ASP A 381 -49.41 -8.07 14.56
CA ASP A 381 -50.23 -8.98 15.37
C ASP A 381 -51.20 -9.83 14.52
N SER A 382 -51.18 -11.13 14.86
CA SER A 382 -52.15 -12.23 14.68
C SER A 382 -52.62 -12.62 13.26
N THR A 383 -52.68 -13.88 12.83
CA THR A 383 -52.58 -15.22 13.47
C THR A 383 -52.64 -16.31 12.37
N LEU A 384 -51.85 -17.40 12.53
CA LEU A 384 -52.15 -18.84 12.31
C LEU A 384 -52.71 -19.29 10.92
N ASP A 385 -52.34 -20.40 10.28
CA ASP A 385 -51.56 -21.60 10.62
C ASP A 385 -51.28 -22.42 9.33
N ASP A 386 -50.44 -23.45 9.49
CA ASP A 386 -50.15 -24.62 8.61
C ASP A 386 -49.00 -24.52 7.58
N GLU A 387 -47.77 -24.69 8.10
CA GLU A 387 -46.92 -25.91 8.00
C GLU A 387 -47.05 -26.82 6.74
N ILE A 388 -46.05 -27.46 6.13
CA ILE A 388 -44.60 -27.74 6.29
C ILE A 388 -44.19 -28.38 4.93
N MET A 389 -43.10 -27.97 4.24
CA MET A 389 -41.75 -28.62 4.23
C MET A 389 -41.77 -30.08 3.69
N ASP A 390 -40.78 -30.65 2.99
CA ASP A 390 -39.43 -30.23 2.60
C ASP A 390 -38.91 -31.19 1.52
N THR A 391 -37.85 -30.72 0.88
CA THR A 391 -36.83 -31.23 -0.05
C THR A 391 -36.30 -32.68 0.21
N ASP A 392 -35.93 -33.44 -0.83
CA ASP A 392 -34.52 -33.78 -1.22
C ASP A 392 -34.27 -35.07 -2.04
N GLU A 393 -33.26 -34.93 -2.93
CA GLU A 393 -32.31 -35.79 -3.66
C GLU A 393 -32.50 -37.28 -4.12
N ASP A 394 -31.80 -37.55 -5.24
CA ASP A 394 -31.63 -38.70 -6.18
C ASP A 394 -30.97 -39.97 -5.57
N PRO A 395 -31.10 -41.24 -6.06
CA PRO A 395 -30.21 -41.76 -7.12
C PRO A 395 -30.63 -43.03 -7.97
N HIS A 396 -30.05 -43.13 -9.17
CA HIS A 396 -29.53 -44.31 -9.95
C HIS A 396 -30.21 -45.71 -10.11
N GLN A 397 -30.17 -46.14 -11.40
CA GLN A 397 -30.02 -47.49 -12.00
C GLN A 397 -31.24 -48.41 -12.29
N GLY A 398 -31.34 -48.84 -13.56
CA GLY A 398 -31.98 -50.11 -13.93
C GLY A 398 -32.65 -50.14 -15.31
N ARG A 399 -32.02 -50.84 -16.27
CA ARG A 399 -32.60 -51.16 -17.59
C ARG A 399 -33.96 -51.87 -17.45
N SER A 400 -35.01 -51.29 -18.04
CA SER A 400 -36.26 -52.02 -18.33
C SER A 400 -36.78 -51.64 -19.72
N LEU A 401 -36.78 -52.62 -20.60
CA LEU A 401 -37.38 -52.59 -21.92
C LEU A 401 -38.90 -52.44 -21.79
N ARG A 402 -39.44 -51.21 -21.87
CA ARG A 402 -40.84 -50.94 -22.26
C ARG A 402 -41.00 -49.57 -22.91
N ARG A 403 -40.37 -49.51 -24.07
CA ARG A 403 -40.59 -48.59 -25.19
C ARG A 403 -42.09 -48.42 -25.47
N GLY A 404 -42.65 -47.23 -25.25
CA GLY A 404 -44.00 -46.92 -25.75
C GLY A 404 -44.63 -45.63 -25.24
N LEU A 405 -44.54 -45.35 -23.93
CA LEU A 405 -45.31 -44.27 -23.30
C LEU A 405 -44.54 -42.95 -23.12
N ASP A 406 -43.20 -42.98 -22.97
CA ASP A 406 -42.40 -41.75 -22.79
C ASP A 406 -42.29 -40.88 -24.05
N ARG A 407 -42.25 -41.48 -25.24
CA ARG A 407 -42.25 -40.68 -26.48
C ARG A 407 -43.56 -39.93 -26.69
N ALA A 408 -44.67 -40.43 -26.14
CA ALA A 408 -45.97 -39.77 -26.25
C ALA A 408 -46.06 -38.59 -25.26
N ALA A 409 -45.59 -38.76 -24.02
CA ALA A 409 -45.53 -37.71 -23.02
C ALA A 409 -44.55 -36.59 -23.39
N GLU A 410 -43.36 -36.92 -23.92
CA GLU A 410 -42.38 -35.92 -24.38
C GLU A 410 -42.86 -35.18 -25.64
N ARG A 411 -43.56 -35.86 -26.56
CA ARG A 411 -44.23 -35.20 -27.69
C ARG A 411 -45.41 -34.35 -27.26
N LYS A 412 -46.11 -34.74 -26.19
CA LYS A 412 -47.20 -33.96 -25.60
C LYS A 412 -46.66 -32.70 -24.93
N ARG A 413 -45.60 -32.80 -24.11
CA ARG A 413 -44.90 -31.63 -23.55
C ARG A 413 -44.28 -30.73 -24.61
N LYS A 414 -43.65 -31.29 -25.66
CA LYS A 414 -43.15 -30.49 -26.80
C LYS A 414 -44.28 -29.79 -27.55
N ARG A 415 -45.43 -30.46 -27.75
CA ARG A 415 -46.62 -29.85 -28.37
C ARG A 415 -47.27 -28.83 -27.47
N GLU A 416 -47.35 -29.05 -26.16
CA GLU A 416 -47.86 -28.10 -25.17
C GLU A 416 -46.96 -26.87 -25.09
N VAL A 417 -45.62 -27.02 -25.06
CA VAL A 417 -44.68 -25.89 -25.12
C VAL A 417 -44.72 -25.16 -26.46
N GLU A 418 -44.88 -25.87 -27.58
CA GLU A 418 -45.01 -25.26 -28.90
C GLU A 418 -46.38 -24.58 -29.08
N GLN A 419 -47.44 -25.14 -28.48
CA GLN A 419 -48.78 -24.60 -28.48
C GLN A 419 -48.88 -23.40 -27.53
N GLU A 420 -48.22 -23.42 -26.37
CA GLU A 420 -48.11 -22.28 -25.46
C GLU A 420 -47.24 -21.16 -26.08
N LYS A 421 -46.20 -21.51 -26.84
CA LYS A 421 -45.44 -20.54 -27.66
C LYS A 421 -46.29 -19.97 -28.81
N LYS A 422 -47.13 -20.79 -29.45
CA LYS A 422 -48.07 -20.34 -30.50
C LYS A 422 -49.21 -19.51 -29.93
N GLU A 423 -49.75 -19.84 -28.76
CA GLU A 423 -50.78 -19.09 -28.06
C GLU A 423 -50.24 -17.77 -27.51
N LYS A 424 -48.99 -17.75 -26.99
CA LYS A 424 -48.28 -16.50 -26.66
C LYS A 424 -48.02 -15.66 -27.92
N ALA A 425 -47.62 -16.26 -29.03
CA ALA A 425 -47.43 -15.56 -30.31
C ALA A 425 -48.75 -15.05 -30.93
N GLU A 426 -49.87 -15.77 -30.75
CA GLU A 426 -51.20 -15.39 -31.24
C GLU A 426 -51.86 -14.33 -30.35
N ALA A 427 -51.61 -14.37 -29.03
CA ALA A 427 -51.95 -13.30 -28.09
C ALA A 427 -51.12 -12.03 -28.37
N GLU A 428 -49.83 -12.17 -28.68
CA GLU A 428 -49.01 -11.07 -29.18
C GLU A 428 -49.54 -10.56 -30.52
N ALA A 429 -50.02 -11.44 -31.41
CA ALA A 429 -50.56 -11.05 -32.72
C ALA A 429 -51.83 -10.18 -32.60
N LYS A 430 -52.67 -10.40 -31.57
CA LYS A 430 -53.94 -9.69 -31.32
C LYS A 430 -53.81 -8.36 -30.55
N LEU A 431 -52.63 -7.97 -30.07
CA LEU A 431 -52.41 -6.65 -29.44
C LEU A 431 -52.54 -5.50 -30.47
N PRO A 432 -53.15 -4.35 -30.09
CA PRO A 432 -53.18 -3.15 -30.93
C PRO A 432 -51.78 -2.78 -31.42
N LYS A 433 -51.65 -2.23 -32.65
CA LYS A 433 -50.34 -1.84 -33.21
C LYS A 433 -49.53 -0.93 -32.26
N GLN A 434 -50.22 -0.09 -31.48
CA GLN A 434 -49.62 0.78 -30.44
C GLN A 434 -49.06 -0.01 -29.23
N SER A 435 -49.71 -1.10 -28.81
CA SER A 435 -49.23 -1.92 -27.70
C SER A 435 -47.93 -2.66 -28.06
N LYS A 436 -47.79 -3.16 -29.30
CA LYS A 436 -46.53 -3.74 -29.80
C LYS A 436 -45.38 -2.72 -29.86
N GLN A 437 -45.68 -1.48 -30.25
CA GLN A 437 -44.70 -0.39 -30.26
C GLN A 437 -44.26 -0.03 -28.84
N PHE A 438 -45.21 0.05 -27.91
CA PHE A 438 -44.92 0.29 -26.50
C PHE A 438 -44.07 -0.83 -25.87
N THR A 439 -44.38 -2.11 -26.13
CA THR A 439 -43.56 -3.22 -25.63
C THR A 439 -42.15 -3.22 -26.20
N LYS A 440 -41.97 -2.83 -27.47
CA LYS A 440 -40.62 -2.67 -28.07
C LYS A 440 -39.85 -1.53 -27.41
N LEU A 441 -40.50 -0.38 -27.22
CA LEU A 441 -39.92 0.77 -26.56
C LEU A 441 -39.47 0.45 -25.12
N MET A 442 -40.28 -0.30 -24.36
CA MET A 442 -39.90 -0.75 -23.02
C MET A 442 -38.67 -1.66 -23.02
N LYS A 443 -38.55 -2.57 -24.01
CA LYS A 443 -37.34 -3.40 -24.17
C LYS A 443 -36.12 -2.58 -24.56
N GLU A 444 -36.28 -1.54 -25.38
CA GLU A 444 -35.19 -0.63 -25.75
C GLU A 444 -34.74 0.22 -24.56
N ILE A 445 -35.66 0.71 -23.73
CA ILE A 445 -35.35 1.40 -22.47
C ILE A 445 -34.59 0.46 -21.54
N GLN A 446 -35.06 -0.77 -21.34
CA GLN A 446 -34.37 -1.74 -20.49
C GLN A 446 -32.96 -2.02 -21.02
N LYS A 447 -32.81 -2.25 -22.32
CA LYS A 447 -31.49 -2.47 -22.94
C LYS A 447 -30.54 -1.28 -22.74
N LYS A 448 -31.05 -0.05 -22.81
CA LYS A 448 -30.25 1.17 -22.55
C LYS A 448 -29.90 1.30 -21.07
N GLN A 449 -30.80 0.92 -20.16
CA GLN A 449 -30.52 0.86 -18.72
C GLN A 449 -29.43 -0.17 -18.40
N ASP A 450 -29.53 -1.37 -18.97
CA ASP A 450 -28.53 -2.42 -18.81
C ASP A 450 -27.16 -1.95 -19.35
N ALA A 451 -27.12 -1.33 -20.54
CA ALA A 451 -25.89 -0.79 -21.10
C ALA A 451 -25.28 0.36 -20.27
N ILE A 452 -26.11 1.18 -19.61
CA ILE A 452 -25.62 2.20 -18.66
C ILE A 452 -25.00 1.52 -17.43
N LYS A 453 -25.62 0.45 -16.93
CA LYS A 453 -25.09 -0.33 -15.80
C LYS A 453 -23.75 -0.97 -16.16
N ASP A 454 -23.64 -1.58 -17.33
CA ASP A 454 -22.39 -2.15 -17.84
C ASP A 454 -21.29 -1.06 -17.91
N CYS A 455 -21.61 0.13 -18.46
CA CYS A 455 -20.68 1.25 -18.46
C CYS A 455 -20.27 1.72 -17.05
N GLU A 456 -21.19 1.69 -16.07
CA GLU A 456 -20.89 2.05 -14.68
C GLU A 456 -19.98 1.03 -14.00
N GLU A 457 -20.19 -0.26 -14.25
CA GLU A 457 -19.34 -1.35 -13.76
C GLU A 457 -17.92 -1.24 -14.36
N GLU A 458 -17.79 -1.03 -15.66
CA GLU A 458 -16.49 -0.82 -16.32
C GLU A 458 -15.76 0.43 -15.81
N ILE A 459 -16.49 1.53 -15.56
CA ILE A 459 -15.90 2.72 -14.93
C ILE A 459 -15.39 2.41 -13.52
N ALA A 460 -16.11 1.61 -12.74
CA ALA A 460 -15.70 1.21 -11.39
C ALA A 460 -14.46 0.30 -11.41
N VAL A 461 -14.37 -0.62 -12.38
CA VAL A 461 -13.17 -1.45 -12.61
C VAL A 461 -11.98 -0.56 -12.95
N LEU A 462 -12.11 0.33 -13.94
CA LEU A 462 -11.04 1.25 -14.32
C LEU A 462 -10.62 2.21 -13.19
N ASP A 463 -11.55 2.60 -12.31
CA ASP A 463 -11.22 3.38 -11.12
C ASP A 463 -10.41 2.59 -10.10
N ASN A 464 -10.69 1.29 -9.95
CA ASN A 464 -9.88 0.40 -9.14
C ASN A 464 -8.49 0.17 -9.76
N ASP A 465 -8.41 -0.04 -11.08
CA ASP A 465 -7.13 -0.24 -11.78
C ASP A 465 -6.25 1.02 -11.73
N LEU A 466 -6.85 2.20 -11.82
CA LEU A 466 -6.15 3.48 -11.63
C LEU A 466 -5.56 3.64 -10.23
N ARG A 467 -6.25 3.10 -9.21
CA ARG A 467 -5.81 3.10 -7.83
C ARG A 467 -4.66 2.11 -7.62
N GLU A 468 -4.75 0.93 -8.19
CA GLU A 468 -3.71 -0.11 -8.12
C GLU A 468 -2.44 0.32 -8.84
N ALA A 469 -2.55 0.97 -10.00
CA ALA A 469 -1.42 1.49 -10.75
C ALA A 469 -0.77 2.76 -10.13
N ASP A 470 -1.40 3.42 -9.13
CA ASP A 470 -0.78 4.55 -8.40
C ASP A 470 0.23 4.02 -7.38
N CYS A 471 1.36 3.49 -7.84
CA CYS A 471 2.45 2.94 -7.03
C CYS A 471 3.60 3.90 -6.63
N PRO A 472 3.84 5.10 -7.24
CA PRO A 472 5.03 5.90 -6.93
C PRO A 472 5.12 6.42 -5.49
N ARG A 473 3.98 6.58 -4.80
CA ARG A 473 3.95 7.06 -3.42
C ARG A 473 2.72 6.56 -2.68
N THR A 474 2.91 6.03 -1.48
CA THR A 474 1.84 5.71 -0.53
C THR A 474 1.01 6.95 -0.21
N ARG A 475 -0.31 6.85 -0.37
CA ARG A 475 -1.23 7.97 -0.16
C ARG A 475 -1.76 7.98 1.27
N VAL A 476 -1.67 9.13 1.91
CA VAL A 476 -2.40 9.39 3.17
C VAL A 476 -3.89 9.56 2.90
N LEU A 477 -4.74 9.08 3.81
CA LEU A 477 -6.17 9.42 3.84
C LEU A 477 -6.37 10.91 4.14
N GLY A 478 -5.50 11.48 4.96
CA GLY A 478 -5.55 12.89 5.32
C GLY A 478 -4.85 13.20 6.63
N LYS A 479 -5.09 14.42 7.12
CA LYS A 479 -4.56 14.93 8.38
C LYS A 479 -5.70 15.43 9.25
N ASP A 480 -5.56 15.33 10.56
CA ASP A 480 -6.45 15.98 11.51
C ASP A 480 -5.97 17.39 11.89
N ARG A 481 -6.71 18.06 12.79
CA ARG A 481 -6.38 19.40 13.28
C ARG A 481 -5.04 19.49 14.03
N PHE A 482 -4.50 18.36 14.50
CA PHE A 482 -3.21 18.27 15.18
C PHE A 482 -2.11 17.70 14.27
N TRP A 483 -2.34 17.71 12.96
CA TRP A 483 -1.40 17.25 11.94
C TRP A 483 -1.00 15.78 12.06
N ASN A 484 -1.76 14.96 12.79
CA ASN A 484 -1.57 13.52 12.74
C ASN A 484 -1.99 13.01 11.35
N ARG A 485 -1.22 12.10 10.78
CA ARG A 485 -1.43 11.56 9.43
C ARG A 485 -2.09 10.19 9.53
N TYR A 486 -3.16 10.02 8.77
CA TYR A 486 -3.93 8.78 8.74
C TYR A 486 -3.60 8.01 7.46
N TYR A 487 -3.17 6.77 7.61
CA TYR A 487 -2.81 5.86 6.52
C TYR A 487 -3.74 4.66 6.51
N TRP A 488 -4.15 4.27 5.32
CA TRP A 488 -4.72 2.95 5.03
C TRP A 488 -3.97 2.46 3.80
N PHE A 489 -3.11 1.47 3.97
CA PHE A 489 -2.11 1.13 2.95
C PHE A 489 -2.73 0.55 1.69
N GLU A 490 -3.87 -0.11 1.82
CA GLU A 490 -4.66 -0.61 0.69
C GLU A 490 -5.36 0.50 -0.10
N ARG A 491 -5.15 1.77 0.26
CA ARG A 491 -5.70 2.91 -0.49
C ARG A 491 -5.15 2.98 -1.91
N ASN A 492 -3.89 2.59 -2.17
CA ASN A 492 -3.27 2.64 -3.49
C ASN A 492 -2.12 1.64 -3.66
N GLY A 493 -1.74 1.35 -4.90
CA GLY A 493 -0.55 0.53 -5.21
C GLY A 493 -0.74 -0.98 -5.07
N MET A 494 -1.87 -1.46 -4.55
CA MET A 494 -2.13 -2.89 -4.36
C MET A 494 -3.63 -3.23 -4.29
N PRO A 495 -4.05 -4.48 -4.58
CA PRO A 495 -5.42 -4.94 -4.33
C PRO A 495 -5.81 -4.90 -2.85
N TYR A 496 -7.09 -4.65 -2.53
CA TYR A 496 -7.57 -4.53 -1.14
C TYR A 496 -7.33 -5.76 -0.25
N GLY A 497 -7.33 -6.97 -0.84
CA GLY A 497 -7.15 -8.23 -0.13
C GLY A 497 -5.79 -8.89 -0.40
N GLY A 498 -4.86 -8.20 -1.04
CA GLY A 498 -3.71 -8.82 -1.70
C GLY A 498 -4.08 -9.46 -3.04
N LEU A 499 -3.11 -10.06 -3.71
CA LEU A 499 -3.29 -10.66 -5.02
C LEU A 499 -4.33 -11.80 -4.95
N PRO A 500 -5.31 -11.87 -5.88
CA PRO A 500 -6.39 -12.85 -5.83
C PRO A 500 -5.95 -14.33 -5.86
N ASN A 501 -4.79 -14.60 -6.47
CA ASN A 501 -4.24 -15.95 -6.59
C ASN A 501 -3.12 -16.23 -5.59
N SER A 502 -2.92 -15.35 -4.59
CA SER A 502 -1.85 -15.49 -3.62
C SER A 502 -2.09 -16.56 -2.59
N SER A 503 -1.00 -16.99 -1.96
CA SER A 503 -1.00 -17.87 -0.80
C SER A 503 -1.83 -17.33 0.37
N THR A 504 -2.07 -16.01 0.46
CA THR A 504 -2.90 -15.38 1.50
C THR A 504 -4.25 -14.88 0.97
N ALA A 505 -4.65 -15.21 -0.27
CA ALA A 505 -5.91 -14.73 -0.84
C ALA A 505 -7.13 -15.10 0.02
N ALA A 506 -7.08 -16.24 0.71
CA ALA A 506 -8.12 -16.69 1.63
C ALA A 506 -8.32 -15.76 2.83
N ALA A 507 -7.30 -15.00 3.25
CA ALA A 507 -7.43 -14.01 4.33
C ALA A 507 -8.34 -12.85 3.93
N GLY A 508 -8.32 -12.46 2.64
CA GLY A 508 -9.19 -11.44 2.08
C GLY A 508 -8.93 -10.01 2.56
N TYR A 509 -7.82 -9.76 3.24
CA TYR A 509 -7.29 -8.45 3.65
C TYR A 509 -5.77 -8.42 3.45
N ALA A 510 -5.15 -7.24 3.39
CA ALA A 510 -3.70 -7.09 3.31
C ALA A 510 -3.11 -6.60 4.67
N ASN A 511 -3.38 -5.36 5.06
CA ASN A 511 -2.97 -4.79 6.36
C ASN A 511 -4.15 -4.75 7.35
N GLY A 512 -5.32 -4.28 6.89
CA GLY A 512 -6.58 -4.33 7.62
C GLY A 512 -6.74 -3.31 8.75
N CYS A 513 -5.87 -2.30 8.85
CA CYS A 513 -5.91 -1.28 9.91
C CYS A 513 -5.81 0.15 9.36
N ILE A 514 -6.31 1.13 10.13
CA ILE A 514 -5.99 2.55 9.92
C ILE A 514 -4.83 2.91 10.83
N TRP A 515 -3.70 3.31 10.25
CA TRP A 515 -2.52 3.73 10.99
C TRP A 515 -2.50 5.25 11.17
N VAL A 516 -2.07 5.69 12.35
CA VAL A 516 -1.99 7.11 12.73
C VAL A 516 -0.56 7.44 13.12
N GLN A 517 0.07 8.27 12.31
CA GLN A 517 1.42 8.80 12.54
C GLN A 517 1.33 10.19 13.17
N GLY A 518 2.18 10.47 14.16
CA GLY A 518 2.28 11.82 14.73
C GLY A 518 2.79 12.87 13.73
N PRO A 519 2.73 14.16 14.10
CA PRO A 519 3.15 15.27 13.26
C PRO A 519 4.67 15.29 13.06
N ASP A 520 5.11 15.83 11.91
CA ASP A 520 6.52 16.09 11.67
C ASP A 520 7.06 17.22 12.55
N ASP A 521 8.38 17.32 12.70
CA ASP A 521 9.03 18.31 13.58
C ASP A 521 8.65 19.75 13.20
N LEU A 522 8.65 20.06 11.90
CA LEU A 522 8.23 21.37 11.39
C LEU A 522 6.74 21.66 11.65
N GLU A 523 5.89 20.63 11.55
CA GLU A 523 4.44 20.77 11.79
C GLU A 523 4.16 20.96 13.28
N ARG A 524 4.90 20.26 14.14
CA ARG A 524 4.82 20.40 15.59
C ARG A 524 5.24 21.79 16.04
N GLU A 525 6.43 22.26 15.66
CA GLU A 525 6.94 23.59 16.02
C GLU A 525 6.13 24.73 15.39
N GLY A 526 5.56 24.51 14.20
CA GLY A 526 4.81 25.53 13.47
C GLY A 526 3.37 25.71 13.92
N TYR A 527 2.69 24.64 14.34
CA TYR A 527 1.24 24.66 14.58
C TYR A 527 0.81 24.20 15.98
N ILE A 528 1.62 23.43 16.69
CA ILE A 528 1.27 22.84 17.99
C ILE A 528 2.04 23.54 19.11
N GLU A 529 3.37 23.51 19.02
CA GLU A 529 4.31 24.15 19.95
C GLU A 529 4.59 25.59 19.49
N LEU A 530 3.53 26.39 19.48
CA LEU A 530 3.58 27.76 19.00
C LEU A 530 4.57 28.62 19.81
N LYS A 531 5.09 29.68 19.16
CA LYS A 531 5.87 30.71 19.86
C LYS A 531 5.03 31.38 20.95
N PRO A 532 5.65 31.87 22.05
CA PRO A 532 4.91 32.41 23.21
C PRO A 532 3.90 33.51 22.89
N ASP A 533 4.20 34.37 21.90
CA ASP A 533 3.31 35.44 21.47
C ASP A 533 2.02 34.89 20.85
N TRP A 534 2.14 33.87 20.00
CA TRP A 534 1.02 33.26 19.26
C TRP A 534 0.21 32.34 20.17
N GLU A 535 0.88 31.65 21.10
CA GLU A 535 0.23 30.87 22.15
C GLU A 535 -0.62 31.77 23.06
N SER A 536 -0.12 32.97 23.41
CA SER A 536 -0.87 33.95 24.21
C SER A 536 -2.12 34.45 23.49
N GLU A 537 -2.02 34.70 22.17
CA GLU A 537 -3.17 35.06 21.33
C GLU A 537 -4.20 33.93 21.28
N TYR A 538 -3.75 32.69 21.05
CA TYR A 538 -4.60 31.51 21.04
C TYR A 538 -5.32 31.31 22.37
N LYS A 539 -4.58 31.46 23.48
CA LYS A 539 -5.11 31.35 24.84
C LYS A 539 -6.11 32.46 25.15
N ALA A 540 -5.89 33.68 24.65
CA ALA A 540 -6.84 34.78 24.79
C ALA A 540 -8.14 34.52 24.02
N GLN A 541 -8.07 33.82 22.88
CA GLN A 541 -9.22 33.50 22.05
C GLN A 541 -10.03 32.30 22.57
N PHE A 542 -9.35 31.23 23.02
CA PHE A 542 -9.98 29.93 23.31
C PHE A 542 -9.85 29.46 24.76
N ASN A 543 -9.21 30.24 25.64
CA ASN A 543 -8.98 29.93 27.05
C ASN A 543 -8.20 28.61 27.32
N MET A 544 -7.44 28.13 26.34
CA MET A 544 -6.57 26.95 26.45
C MET A 544 -5.40 27.09 25.47
N THR A 545 -4.33 26.32 25.66
CA THR A 545 -3.24 26.23 24.67
C THR A 545 -3.52 25.13 23.63
N VAL A 546 -2.82 25.16 22.50
CA VAL A 546 -2.96 24.11 21.47
C VAL A 546 -2.56 22.71 22.00
N PRO A 547 -1.44 22.56 22.75
CA PRO A 547 -1.11 21.28 23.37
C PRO A 547 -2.16 20.79 24.38
N GLU A 548 -2.71 21.70 25.21
CA GLU A 548 -3.80 21.36 26.14
C GLU A 548 -5.05 20.89 25.38
N ARG A 549 -5.39 21.57 24.28
CA ARG A 549 -6.49 21.17 23.40
C ARG A 549 -6.26 19.78 22.79
N LYS A 550 -5.04 19.50 22.33
CA LYS A 550 -4.66 18.17 21.79
C LYS A 550 -4.89 17.08 22.83
N MET A 551 -4.42 17.28 24.06
CA MET A 551 -4.62 16.32 25.14
C MET A 551 -6.10 16.10 25.48
N LEU A 552 -6.91 17.16 25.49
CA LEU A 552 -8.33 17.08 25.83
C LEU A 552 -9.17 16.40 24.74
N GLU A 553 -8.90 16.72 23.47
CA GLU A 553 -9.68 16.23 22.32
C GLU A 553 -9.23 14.83 21.84
N GLU A 554 -7.95 14.48 21.92
CA GLU A 554 -7.44 13.16 21.50
C GLU A 554 -7.73 12.03 22.49
N GLY A 555 -8.19 12.35 23.70
CA GLY A 555 -8.59 11.36 24.70
C GLY A 555 -7.43 10.77 25.51
N SER A 556 -7.42 9.46 25.69
CA SER A 556 -6.49 8.75 26.58
C SER A 556 -5.13 8.42 25.96
N THR A 557 -5.00 8.54 24.64
CA THR A 557 -3.83 8.10 23.88
C THR A 557 -3.42 9.16 22.88
N ASN A 558 -2.13 9.43 22.78
CA ASN A 558 -1.59 10.53 21.97
C ASN A 558 -0.34 10.08 21.21
N VAL A 559 -0.10 10.73 20.07
CA VAL A 559 1.15 10.67 19.31
C VAL A 559 1.67 12.09 19.10
N PHE A 560 2.98 12.27 19.28
CA PHE A 560 3.62 13.58 19.38
C PHE A 560 4.65 13.83 18.28
N THR A 561 5.21 12.78 17.68
CA THR A 561 6.27 12.90 16.66
C THR A 561 6.00 11.98 15.48
N ALA A 562 6.60 12.28 14.33
CA ALA A 562 6.50 11.46 13.12
C ALA A 562 7.09 10.04 13.29
N ARG A 563 7.84 9.79 14.37
CA ARG A 563 8.37 8.47 14.71
C ARG A 563 7.40 7.64 15.55
N GLN A 564 6.30 8.22 15.99
CA GLN A 564 5.29 7.56 16.80
C GLN A 564 4.08 7.18 15.95
N TRP A 565 3.64 5.94 16.13
CA TRP A 565 2.57 5.31 15.36
C TRP A 565 1.56 4.67 16.31
N GLY A 566 0.28 4.86 16.04
CA GLY A 566 -0.81 4.06 16.61
C GLY A 566 -1.72 3.55 15.50
N TYR A 567 -2.73 2.77 15.84
CA TYR A 567 -3.69 2.26 14.86
C TYR A 567 -5.09 2.07 15.44
N PHE A 568 -6.06 1.98 14.52
CA PHE A 568 -7.42 1.50 14.77
C PHE A 568 -7.62 0.16 14.07
N GLU A 569 -8.33 -0.74 14.74
CA GLU A 569 -8.65 -2.08 14.20
C GLU A 569 -10.14 -2.42 14.26
N ASP A 570 -10.93 -1.70 15.06
CA ASP A 570 -12.34 -2.01 15.25
C ASP A 570 -13.22 -1.14 14.32
N PRO A 571 -14.24 -1.71 13.65
CA PRO A 571 -15.15 -0.96 12.78
C PRO A 571 -15.83 0.24 13.45
N GLU A 572 -16.22 0.08 14.73
CA GLU A 572 -16.88 1.13 15.52
C GLU A 572 -15.97 2.36 15.71
N GLN A 573 -14.65 2.15 15.76
CA GLN A 573 -13.67 3.23 15.88
C GLN A 573 -13.63 4.09 14.61
N VAL A 574 -13.95 3.53 13.43
CA VAL A 574 -13.99 4.28 12.17
C VAL A 574 -15.12 5.30 12.19
N ASP A 575 -16.31 4.89 12.62
CA ASP A 575 -17.47 5.79 12.73
C ASP A 575 -17.26 6.86 13.80
N ALA A 576 -16.73 6.45 14.96
CA ALA A 576 -16.39 7.36 16.02
C ALA A 576 -15.31 8.38 15.58
N LEU A 577 -14.31 7.95 14.79
CA LEU A 577 -13.32 8.85 14.18
C LEU A 577 -13.97 9.85 13.22
N ILE A 578 -14.85 9.40 12.32
CA ILE A 578 -15.56 10.28 11.39
C ILE A 578 -16.41 11.32 12.15
N SER A 579 -17.04 10.92 13.26
CA SER A 579 -17.84 11.81 14.11
C SER A 579 -17.00 12.84 14.87
N TRP A 580 -15.76 12.50 15.20
CA TRP A 580 -14.81 13.37 15.90
C TRP A 580 -14.30 14.51 15.03
N LEU A 581 -14.09 14.28 13.74
CA LEU A 581 -13.57 15.29 12.81
C LEU A 581 -14.51 16.49 12.66
N ASP A 582 -13.95 17.69 12.54
CA ASP A 582 -14.67 18.94 12.32
C ASP A 582 -14.63 19.35 10.85
N ILE A 583 -15.73 19.16 10.13
CA ILE A 583 -15.83 19.52 8.71
C ILE A 583 -15.72 21.04 8.43
N ARG A 584 -15.66 21.87 9.47
CA ARG A 584 -15.37 23.30 9.37
C ARG A 584 -13.88 23.58 9.15
N GLY A 585 -13.00 22.61 9.43
CA GLY A 585 -11.56 22.68 9.20
C GLY A 585 -11.16 22.31 7.77
N ILE A 586 -10.04 22.86 7.28
CA ILE A 586 -9.52 22.61 5.92
C ILE A 586 -8.96 21.18 5.77
N ASN A 587 -8.27 20.68 6.79
CA ASN A 587 -7.66 19.34 6.76
C ASN A 587 -8.71 18.27 7.09
N GLU A 588 -9.51 18.50 8.13
CA GLU A 588 -10.49 17.53 8.61
C GLU A 588 -11.64 17.28 7.65
N ILE A 589 -12.08 18.29 6.87
CA ILE A 589 -13.08 18.04 5.82
C ILE A 589 -12.55 17.11 4.72
N LYS A 590 -11.25 17.17 4.40
CA LYS A 590 -10.63 16.29 3.39
C LYS A 590 -10.52 14.87 3.94
N LEU A 591 -10.02 14.72 5.17
CA LEU A 591 -9.92 13.42 5.84
C LEU A 591 -11.30 12.77 6.02
N SER A 592 -12.32 13.53 6.44
CA SER A 592 -13.69 13.03 6.62
C SER A 592 -14.28 12.53 5.30
N LYS A 593 -14.03 13.22 4.18
CA LYS A 593 -14.48 12.77 2.85
C LYS A 593 -13.83 11.47 2.43
N GLU A 594 -12.51 11.35 2.60
CA GLU A 594 -11.77 10.14 2.24
C GLU A 594 -12.18 8.94 3.10
N LEU A 595 -12.33 9.13 4.43
CA LEU A 595 -12.82 8.09 5.33
C LEU A 595 -14.23 7.62 4.96
N LYS A 596 -15.14 8.53 4.61
CA LYS A 596 -16.48 8.17 4.14
C LYS A 596 -16.46 7.42 2.80
N ASN A 597 -15.58 7.81 1.88
CA ASN A 597 -15.46 7.18 0.57
C ASN A 597 -14.96 5.72 0.67
N TYR A 598 -14.04 5.44 1.58
CA TYR A 598 -13.46 4.10 1.75
C TYR A 598 -14.04 3.33 2.95
N ARG A 599 -15.02 3.89 3.67
CA ARG A 599 -15.56 3.35 4.92
C ARG A 599 -15.88 1.85 4.83
N ASP A 600 -16.73 1.49 3.86
CA ASP A 600 -17.23 0.11 3.76
C ASP A 600 -16.11 -0.88 3.39
N LYS A 601 -15.11 -0.43 2.63
CA LYS A 601 -13.93 -1.25 2.30
C LYS A 601 -13.01 -1.43 3.50
N ILE A 602 -12.75 -0.36 4.25
CA ILE A 602 -11.94 -0.39 5.47
C ILE A 602 -12.59 -1.34 6.51
N VAL A 603 -13.89 -1.17 6.76
CA VAL A 603 -14.64 -2.01 7.71
C VAL A 603 -14.63 -3.48 7.27
N ALA A 604 -14.82 -3.77 5.99
CA ALA A 604 -14.74 -5.14 5.48
C ALA A 604 -13.35 -5.75 5.69
N CYS A 605 -12.27 -5.00 5.47
CA CYS A 605 -10.90 -5.48 5.74
C CYS A 605 -10.65 -5.71 7.24
N MET A 606 -11.11 -4.81 8.12
CA MET A 606 -11.02 -4.98 9.58
C MET A 606 -11.75 -6.24 10.07
N GLN A 607 -12.95 -6.50 9.56
CA GLN A 607 -13.74 -7.69 9.89
C GLN A 607 -13.05 -8.98 9.45
N LYS A 608 -12.52 -9.00 8.21
CA LYS A 608 -11.77 -10.16 7.70
C LYS A 608 -10.48 -10.41 8.47
N ARG A 609 -9.75 -9.36 8.84
CA ARG A 609 -8.58 -9.47 9.72
C ARG A 609 -8.96 -10.09 11.06
N HIS A 610 -10.06 -9.66 11.67
CA HIS A 610 -10.53 -10.24 12.93
C HIS A 610 -10.86 -11.73 12.79
N GLN A 611 -11.54 -12.13 11.70
CA GLN A 611 -11.87 -13.53 11.41
C GLN A 611 -10.62 -14.38 11.16
N TYR A 612 -9.64 -13.85 10.42
CA TYR A 612 -8.41 -14.56 10.10
C TYR A 612 -7.50 -14.76 11.32
N LEU A 613 -7.40 -13.76 12.19
CA LEU A 613 -6.60 -13.84 13.42
C LEU A 613 -7.29 -14.70 14.50
N ASN A 614 -8.63 -14.75 14.50
CA ASN A 614 -9.44 -15.53 15.42
C ASN A 614 -10.41 -16.45 14.66
N PRO A 615 -9.92 -17.54 14.02
CA PRO A 615 -10.78 -18.41 13.26
C PRO A 615 -11.83 -19.09 14.16
N PRO A 616 -13.09 -19.21 13.71
CA PRO A 616 -14.14 -19.88 14.47
C PRO A 616 -13.78 -21.35 14.76
N GLU A 617 -14.24 -21.88 15.89
CA GLU A 617 -13.88 -23.24 16.35
C GLU A 617 -14.19 -24.32 15.30
N GLU A 618 -15.24 -24.16 14.51
CA GLU A 618 -15.61 -25.07 13.42
C GLU A 618 -14.57 -25.12 12.27
N GLU A 619 -13.86 -24.02 12.00
CA GLU A 619 -12.78 -24.00 11.00
C GLU A 619 -11.49 -24.60 11.56
N LYS A 620 -11.24 -24.40 12.85
CA LYS A 620 -10.14 -25.07 13.56
C LYS A 620 -10.31 -26.59 13.52
N GLU A 621 -11.53 -27.09 13.74
CA GLU A 621 -11.83 -28.53 13.63
C GLU A 621 -11.69 -29.07 12.19
N LYS A 622 -12.03 -28.28 11.16
CA LYS A 622 -11.87 -28.67 9.75
C LYS A 622 -10.39 -28.69 9.31
N GLU A 623 -9.56 -27.78 9.80
CA GLU A 623 -8.12 -27.82 9.58
C GLU A 623 -7.46 -29.02 10.27
N GLU A 624 -7.82 -29.29 11.53
CA GLU A 624 -7.36 -30.49 12.26
C GLU A 624 -7.87 -31.80 11.61
N GLY A 625 -9.05 -31.75 10.98
CA GLY A 625 -9.70 -32.86 10.29
C GLY A 625 -9.12 -33.25 8.93
N LYS A 626 -8.29 -32.40 8.29
CA LYS A 626 -7.57 -32.75 7.04
C LYS A 626 -6.36 -33.64 7.32
N ARG A 627 -6.64 -34.84 7.87
CA ARG A 627 -5.67 -35.91 8.10
C ARG A 627 -5.19 -36.48 6.75
N ILE A 628 -3.93 -36.20 6.46
CA ILE A 628 -3.17 -36.67 5.29
C ILE A 628 -3.32 -38.18 5.07
N SER A 629 -3.72 -38.56 3.85
CA SER A 629 -3.76 -39.93 3.36
C SER A 629 -2.38 -40.59 3.48
N THR A 630 -2.34 -41.71 4.20
CA THR A 630 -1.14 -42.46 4.58
C THR A 630 -0.43 -43.10 3.39
N ARG A 631 0.66 -42.51 2.90
CA ARG A 631 1.74 -43.24 2.19
C ARG A 631 3.09 -42.49 2.07
N LYS A 632 3.52 -41.78 3.11
CA LYS A 632 4.94 -41.54 3.41
C LYS A 632 5.05 -41.13 4.87
N LYS A 633 5.68 -41.98 5.67
CA LYS A 633 5.87 -41.77 7.11
C LYS A 633 7.13 -40.93 7.28
N GLU A 634 6.96 -39.62 7.33
CA GLU A 634 7.88 -38.71 8.02
C GLU A 634 7.18 -38.19 9.27
N GLU A 635 8.00 -37.80 10.24
CA GLU A 635 7.74 -37.90 11.67
C GLU A 635 6.59 -37.03 12.18
N LYS A 636 5.91 -37.55 13.20
CA LYS A 636 4.92 -36.82 14.01
C LYS A 636 5.54 -35.49 14.49
N ARG A 637 5.01 -34.37 14.01
CA ARG A 637 5.17 -33.07 14.69
C ARG A 637 4.20 -33.04 15.87
N GLU A 638 4.74 -32.95 17.07
CA GLU A 638 3.98 -32.65 18.29
C GLU A 638 3.69 -31.14 18.35
N GLY A 639 2.45 -30.76 18.68
CA GLY A 639 2.07 -29.40 19.09
C GLY A 639 1.07 -28.69 18.16
N GLY A 640 -0.16 -28.51 18.64
CA GLY A 640 -1.25 -27.81 17.95
C GLY A 640 -1.08 -26.29 17.86
N ASN A 641 -0.04 -25.80 17.18
CA ASN A 641 0.07 -24.38 16.79
C ASN A 641 1.07 -24.22 15.64
N SER A 642 0.69 -24.65 14.43
CA SER A 642 1.48 -24.29 13.24
C SER A 642 1.34 -22.78 13.03
N LYS A 643 2.44 -22.04 13.13
CA LYS A 643 2.51 -20.60 12.83
C LYS A 643 1.99 -20.32 11.41
N ARG A 644 1.20 -19.28 11.19
CA ARG A 644 0.58 -18.94 9.89
C ARG A 644 1.63 -18.56 8.85
N CYS A 645 2.69 -17.89 9.27
CA CYS A 645 3.80 -17.55 8.38
C CYS A 645 4.47 -18.78 7.73
N LEU A 646 4.31 -19.99 8.29
CA LEU A 646 4.86 -21.23 7.74
C LEU A 646 3.99 -21.86 6.65
N SER A 647 2.71 -21.48 6.56
CA SER A 647 1.83 -21.91 5.47
C SER A 647 2.01 -21.09 4.19
N TRP A 648 2.65 -19.92 4.28
CA TRP A 648 2.91 -19.08 3.10
C TRP A 648 3.83 -19.77 2.10
N ARG A 649 3.51 -19.63 0.81
CA ARG A 649 4.29 -20.10 -0.32
C ARG A 649 4.44 -19.02 -1.38
N ASN A 650 5.62 -18.90 -1.97
CA ASN A 650 5.87 -17.97 -3.06
C ASN A 650 5.44 -18.57 -4.41
N TYR A 651 4.13 -18.62 -4.67
CA TYR A 651 3.62 -19.15 -5.93
C TYR A 651 4.06 -18.30 -7.13
N MET A 652 4.16 -16.98 -6.98
CA MET A 652 4.62 -16.09 -8.05
C MET A 652 6.02 -16.46 -8.54
N ALA A 653 6.99 -16.67 -7.65
CA ALA A 653 8.33 -17.12 -8.06
C ALA A 653 8.30 -18.50 -8.72
N LEU A 654 7.49 -19.43 -8.22
CA LEU A 654 7.37 -20.77 -8.80
C LEU A 654 6.74 -20.74 -10.20
N GLU A 655 5.79 -19.86 -10.45
CA GLU A 655 5.12 -19.72 -11.76
C GLU A 655 6.00 -18.96 -12.77
N ASP A 656 6.56 -17.82 -12.36
CA ASP A 656 7.32 -16.93 -13.26
C ASP A 656 8.77 -17.38 -13.46
N LEU A 657 9.44 -17.83 -12.40
CA LEU A 657 10.85 -18.24 -12.43
C LEU A 657 11.02 -19.76 -12.56
N GLY A 658 10.03 -20.54 -12.11
CA GLY A 658 10.11 -22.01 -12.03
C GLY A 658 10.81 -22.53 -10.77
N PHE A 659 11.22 -21.64 -9.85
CA PHE A 659 11.97 -21.97 -8.63
C PHE A 659 11.90 -20.83 -7.60
N LEU A 660 12.16 -21.14 -6.33
CA LEU A 660 12.19 -20.17 -5.22
C LEU A 660 13.44 -19.29 -5.28
N HIS A 661 13.36 -18.07 -4.75
CA HIS A 661 14.48 -17.14 -4.76
C HIS A 661 15.73 -17.67 -4.09
N SER A 662 15.54 -18.39 -2.99
CA SER A 662 16.56 -19.06 -2.19
C SER A 662 17.15 -20.32 -2.83
N ASP A 663 16.47 -20.94 -3.79
CA ASP A 663 16.90 -22.17 -4.47
C ASP A 663 16.91 -22.03 -6.01
N PRO A 664 17.83 -21.23 -6.58
CA PRO A 664 18.03 -21.18 -8.01
C PRO A 664 18.66 -22.47 -8.55
N PRO A 665 18.25 -22.94 -9.75
CA PRO A 665 18.84 -24.09 -10.39
C PRO A 665 20.33 -23.81 -10.64
N ARG A 666 21.19 -24.78 -10.30
CA ARG A 666 22.64 -24.64 -10.51
C ARG A 666 22.90 -24.31 -11.98
N PRO A 667 23.71 -23.27 -12.28
CA PRO A 667 24.07 -22.97 -13.65
C PRO A 667 24.72 -24.22 -14.24
N ARG A 668 24.12 -24.77 -15.30
CA ARG A 668 24.68 -25.95 -15.97
C ARG A 668 26.07 -25.54 -16.46
N LYS A 669 27.13 -26.10 -15.86
CA LYS A 669 28.47 -26.04 -16.45
C LYS A 669 28.34 -26.63 -17.85
N ILE A 670 28.32 -25.76 -18.87
CA ILE A 670 28.36 -26.19 -20.26
C ILE A 670 29.62 -27.05 -20.37
N SER A 671 29.45 -28.35 -20.58
CA SER A 671 30.59 -29.26 -20.71
C SER A 671 31.51 -28.71 -21.80
N LYS A 672 32.83 -28.86 -21.65
CA LYS A 672 33.81 -28.41 -22.65
C LYS A 672 33.43 -28.87 -24.07
N LYS A 673 32.82 -30.06 -24.15
CA LYS A 673 32.28 -30.70 -25.36
C LYS A 673 31.03 -30.03 -25.94
N ALA A 674 30.20 -29.38 -25.10
CA ALA A 674 29.06 -28.58 -25.53
C ALA A 674 29.50 -27.17 -25.98
N LYS A 675 30.50 -26.57 -25.32
CA LYS A 675 31.16 -25.33 -25.77
C LYS A 675 31.86 -25.51 -27.12
N GLU A 676 32.53 -26.64 -27.32
CA GLU A 676 33.13 -27.00 -28.61
C GLU A 676 32.07 -27.21 -29.70
N ARG A 677 30.93 -27.81 -29.38
CA ARG A 677 29.79 -27.98 -30.32
C ARG A 677 29.10 -26.68 -30.68
N GLU A 678 29.00 -25.72 -29.77
CA GLU A 678 28.45 -24.39 -30.09
C GLU A 678 29.43 -23.55 -30.90
N MET A 679 30.73 -23.59 -30.58
CA MET A 679 31.77 -22.97 -31.41
C MET A 679 31.86 -23.59 -32.81
N GLU A 680 31.62 -24.90 -32.96
CA GLU A 680 31.52 -25.55 -34.27
C GLU A 680 30.29 -25.07 -35.05
N LYS A 681 29.13 -24.95 -34.39
CA LYS A 681 27.90 -24.43 -35.01
C LYS A 681 28.05 -22.99 -35.49
N GLU A 682 28.66 -22.14 -34.67
CA GLU A 682 28.91 -20.73 -35.00
C GLU A 682 29.90 -20.59 -36.17
N LYS A 683 30.93 -21.45 -36.23
CA LYS A 683 31.86 -21.51 -37.38
C LYS A 683 31.17 -22.00 -38.66
N THR A 684 30.24 -22.96 -38.58
CA THR A 684 29.51 -23.43 -39.77
C THR A 684 28.55 -22.37 -40.32
N VAL A 685 27.91 -21.57 -39.47
CA VAL A 685 27.02 -20.48 -39.89
C VAL A 685 27.79 -19.36 -40.59
N VAL A 686 28.97 -18.98 -40.08
CA VAL A 686 29.83 -17.95 -40.71
C VAL A 686 30.42 -18.42 -42.06
N VAL A 687 30.64 -19.72 -42.25
CA VAL A 687 31.10 -20.29 -43.53
C VAL A 687 29.96 -20.32 -44.56
N GLU A 688 28.74 -20.68 -44.17
CA GLU A 688 27.57 -20.63 -45.06
C GLU A 688 27.27 -19.20 -45.52
N GLU A 689 27.38 -18.21 -44.64
CA GLU A 689 27.14 -16.80 -44.94
C GLU A 689 28.19 -16.23 -45.92
N ARG A 690 29.47 -16.64 -45.80
CA ARG A 690 30.52 -16.28 -46.75
C ARG A 690 30.36 -16.92 -48.13
N THR A 691 29.81 -18.14 -48.22
CA THR A 691 29.54 -18.78 -49.53
C THR A 691 28.34 -18.19 -50.27
N ARG A 692 27.42 -17.50 -49.57
CA ARG A 692 26.25 -16.85 -50.20
C ARG A 692 26.50 -15.43 -50.72
N GLY A 693 27.59 -14.77 -50.33
CA GLY A 693 27.91 -13.39 -50.73
C GLY A 693 28.44 -13.20 -52.16
N GLY A 694 28.53 -14.26 -52.98
CA GLY A 694 29.25 -14.25 -54.25
C GLY A 694 28.44 -14.67 -55.48
N ALA A 695 27.26 -14.11 -55.73
CA ALA A 695 26.61 -14.18 -57.05
C ALA A 695 25.64 -13.01 -57.25
N GLY A 696 25.94 -12.13 -58.21
CA GLY A 696 25.20 -10.90 -58.47
C GLY A 696 23.99 -11.04 -59.42
N LYS A 697 23.05 -10.10 -59.23
CA LYS A 697 22.16 -9.40 -60.18
C LYS A 697 21.27 -10.22 -61.13
N LYS A 698 19.93 -10.09 -60.94
CA LYS A 698 18.99 -9.61 -61.97
C LYS A 698 17.60 -9.27 -61.38
N GLU A 699 17.09 -8.09 -61.75
CA GLU A 699 15.76 -7.56 -61.46
C GLU A 699 14.62 -8.38 -62.09
N LYS A 700 13.44 -8.40 -61.44
CA LYS A 700 12.13 -8.19 -62.07
C LYS A 700 10.99 -8.06 -61.05
N GLU A 701 10.16 -7.03 -61.24
CA GLU A 701 8.87 -6.77 -60.58
C GLU A 701 7.84 -7.90 -60.77
N LYS A 702 6.99 -8.16 -59.75
CA LYS A 702 5.52 -8.07 -59.86
C LYS A 702 4.78 -8.38 -58.55
N GLU A 703 3.61 -7.73 -58.45
CA GLU A 703 2.57 -7.70 -57.41
C GLU A 703 2.04 -9.06 -56.92
N GLY A 704 1.48 -9.09 -55.69
CA GLY A 704 0.47 -10.07 -55.31
C GLY A 704 0.26 -10.35 -53.82
N LYS A 705 -0.69 -9.62 -53.20
CA LYS A 705 -1.61 -9.99 -52.09
C LYS A 705 -1.18 -11.06 -51.06
N GLY A 706 -1.05 -10.63 -49.79
CA GLY A 706 -1.14 -11.50 -48.61
C GLY A 706 -2.58 -11.60 -48.08
N MET A 707 -3.08 -12.83 -47.92
CA MET A 707 -4.24 -13.18 -47.10
C MET A 707 -3.77 -13.96 -45.87
N GLY A 708 -4.13 -13.46 -44.68
CA GLY A 708 -4.76 -14.22 -43.59
C GLY A 708 -3.93 -15.16 -42.71
N ARG A 709 -3.85 -14.85 -41.41
CA ARG A 709 -4.37 -15.67 -40.28
C ARG A 709 -4.06 -15.00 -38.93
N GLN A 710 -5.11 -14.61 -38.20
CA GLN A 710 -5.57 -15.23 -36.94
C GLN A 710 -4.69 -14.95 -35.71
N GLY A 711 -5.06 -13.93 -34.94
CA GLY A 711 -4.73 -13.79 -33.53
C GLY A 711 -5.96 -14.15 -32.68
N SER A 712 -5.81 -15.16 -31.83
CA SER A 712 -6.71 -15.49 -30.70
C SER A 712 -6.06 -14.88 -29.47
N ARG A 713 -6.64 -13.84 -28.85
CA ARG A 713 -7.53 -13.94 -27.67
C ARG A 713 -6.97 -14.84 -26.56
N TYR A 714 -6.39 -14.20 -25.54
CA TYR A 714 -6.47 -14.64 -24.16
C TYR A 714 -7.59 -13.84 -23.48
N ASN A 715 -8.42 -14.56 -22.73
CA ASN A 715 -9.54 -14.07 -21.95
C ASN A 715 -9.04 -13.65 -20.56
N PHE A 716 -9.62 -12.56 -20.06
CA PHE A 716 -9.91 -12.36 -18.64
C PHE A 716 -11.19 -13.11 -18.27
#